data_AF-A0A4U6C9J7-F1
#
_entry.id   AF-A0A4U6C9J7-F1
#
_cell.length_a   1.000
_cell.length_b   1.000
_cell.length_c   1.000
_cell.angle_alpha   90.00
_cell.angle_beta   90.00
_cell.angle_gamma   90.00
#
_symmetry.space_group_name_H-M   'P 1'
#
loop_
_entity.id
_entity.type
_entity.pdbx_description
1 polymer ?
#
loop_
_entity_poly.entity_id
_entity_poly.type
_entity_poly.pdbx_seq_one_letter_code
_entity_poly.pdbx_strand_id
1 'polypeptide(L)'
;MNEAVRATNIEGTQPILEIENLSISFFTRRGEIPAVMDFSCTVQPGEAMGIVGESGCGKSTVSLGIMRDLSNVGRIVGGRIRFQGRDMGEMSEEELRSIRGNKIAMIYQEPMASLNPAMKIGRQLMEVPLIHDKVSKEEAYQRSLDMLKAVRLPDPERMMRSYPHQLSGGQQQRIVIAMALLSKPALLLLDEPTTALDVTVEAGIVELVKGLGKEFGTSMIFVSHNLGLILETCDKITVMYSGEAVETGRIEDVFDHMRHPYTQGLFRSIPLPGADKNSRPLIAIPGQLPLPHERPRGCNFGPRCHHFVEGVCNAAEIPMIPVAGHPGHMSRCVRFDEIDWAALPDGAKTEKEPVKPGASVLKVDNLKKYYHVAANAIFGGAEARTVKANEQISFEARESETVAIVGESGCGKSTLAKVLLGLETASDGTVTLGNAEIQSSPIEERNTDTVSAIQMVFQNPFDTLNPSHSVGSQIIRTLEKFKIGRSVEERRQRMFELLDLVKLPRAFAERMPRQLSGGQKQRIGVARAFAGQAKVVVADEPVSALDVSVQAAVTELLMDIQRKNKTTMLFISHDLSVVRYIADRVIVMYLGHIVEQGTTDQIFSPPYHPYTEALLSAIPIADTSVVKKRIVLEGDIPSAMNPPPGCPFQTRCRWKKFVPDNLCETQVPPLKDLGGGHRSLCWLDDAQLATMEPVISFAGEPEDDPATAAPTVETRRRGAKSQKAVEQPGGSEARTPAEALREEEHPKVRASKALTGKAGDSAPKKSLTEVGEGREAASAEVRPGTARTRREQAATKGAVGVQPRRIKTASSPKAARAAMVAGPAKTPPSTLVPAASSLVDLPPPERGRPAGTARPAKPDDLKLIAGVGPKTERLLNELGIHTFTQVAAWRKAECAWIGGYINFPGRVEREEWVRQAKALAKGGEAEYIRVFGKKPR
;
A
#
# COMPACT_ATOMS: atom_id res chain seq x y z
N MET A 1 0.49 -32.51 -27.75
CA MET A 1 0.01 -33.82 -27.23
C MET A 1 -0.87 -33.70 -25.99
N ASN A 2 -0.49 -32.98 -24.93
CA ASN A 2 -1.26 -32.93 -23.67
C ASN A 2 -2.64 -32.24 -23.73
N GLU A 3 -2.99 -31.64 -24.87
CA GLU A 3 -4.19 -30.84 -25.10
C GLU A 3 -5.45 -31.69 -25.27
N ALA A 4 -5.35 -32.81 -26.01
CA ALA A 4 -6.47 -33.71 -26.31
C ALA A 4 -7.05 -34.44 -25.06
N VAL A 5 -6.35 -34.40 -23.92
CA VAL A 5 -6.80 -35.00 -22.66
C VAL A 5 -7.67 -34.03 -21.85
N ARG A 6 -7.67 -32.72 -22.15
CA ARG A 6 -8.51 -31.72 -21.46
C ARG A 6 -9.96 -31.69 -21.94
N ALA A 7 -10.24 -32.15 -23.16
CA ALA A 7 -11.52 -31.89 -23.84
C ALA A 7 -12.63 -32.93 -23.61
N THR A 8 -12.35 -34.08 -22.96
CA THR A 8 -13.16 -35.30 -23.12
C THR A 8 -13.96 -35.76 -21.89
N ASN A 9 -14.00 -34.99 -20.79
CA ASN A 9 -14.84 -35.29 -19.61
C ASN A 9 -15.14 -34.02 -18.78
N ILE A 10 -15.93 -33.08 -19.31
CA ILE A 10 -16.39 -31.88 -18.55
C ILE A 10 -17.92 -31.87 -18.36
N GLU A 11 -18.69 -32.51 -19.26
CA GLU A 11 -20.15 -32.66 -19.13
C GLU A 11 -20.52 -33.72 -18.06
N GLY A 12 -20.37 -33.37 -16.79
CA GLY A 12 -20.79 -34.21 -15.66
C GLY A 12 -20.09 -33.97 -14.33
N THR A 13 -18.98 -33.21 -14.30
CA THR A 13 -18.31 -32.84 -13.04
C THR A 13 -19.10 -31.79 -12.27
N GLN A 14 -19.35 -32.05 -10.99
CA GLN A 14 -19.94 -31.09 -10.07
C GLN A 14 -18.96 -29.94 -9.77
N PRO A 15 -19.39 -28.67 -9.81
CA PRO A 15 -18.55 -27.54 -9.42
C PRO A 15 -18.02 -27.64 -7.98
N ILE A 16 -16.83 -27.08 -7.72
CA ILE A 16 -16.33 -26.96 -6.35
C ILE A 16 -17.06 -25.85 -5.58
N LEU A 17 -17.40 -24.76 -6.28
CA LEU A 17 -18.12 -23.61 -5.76
C LEU A 17 -19.09 -23.07 -6.81
N GLU A 18 -20.35 -22.88 -6.40
CA GLU A 18 -21.36 -22.13 -7.12
C GLU A 18 -21.76 -20.92 -6.28
N ILE A 19 -21.85 -19.75 -6.91
CA ILE A 19 -22.44 -18.56 -6.31
C ILE A 19 -23.55 -18.08 -7.25
N GLU A 20 -24.75 -17.93 -6.70
CA GLU A 20 -25.96 -17.50 -7.41
C GLU A 20 -26.47 -16.18 -6.81
N ASN A 21 -26.41 -15.10 -7.59
CA ASN A 21 -27.00 -13.79 -7.33
C ASN A 21 -26.72 -13.26 -5.91
N LEU A 22 -25.46 -13.37 -5.46
CA LEU A 22 -25.03 -13.05 -4.11
C LEU A 22 -25.13 -11.55 -3.82
N SER A 23 -25.93 -11.21 -2.81
CA SER A 23 -26.08 -9.85 -2.29
C SER A 23 -25.58 -9.78 -0.84
N ILE A 24 -24.66 -8.85 -0.56
CA ILE A 24 -24.06 -8.65 0.78
C ILE A 24 -24.17 -7.17 1.19
N SER A 25 -24.77 -6.94 2.35
CA SER A 25 -25.01 -5.60 2.91
C SER A 25 -24.41 -5.43 4.30
N PHE A 26 -23.94 -4.22 4.59
CA PHE A 26 -23.47 -3.82 5.93
C PHE A 26 -24.45 -2.84 6.60
N PHE A 27 -24.96 -3.21 7.76
CA PHE A 27 -25.97 -2.49 8.51
C PHE A 27 -25.35 -1.51 9.51
N THR A 28 -25.33 -0.23 9.16
CA THR A 28 -24.73 0.84 9.97
C THR A 28 -25.79 1.67 10.70
N ARG A 29 -25.35 2.52 11.64
CA ARG A 29 -26.22 3.53 12.27
C ARG A 29 -26.81 4.57 11.30
N ARG A 30 -26.34 4.62 10.05
CA ARG A 30 -26.86 5.51 8.99
C ARG A 30 -27.80 4.79 8.01
N GLY A 31 -28.02 3.49 8.20
CA GLY A 31 -28.77 2.64 7.28
C GLY A 31 -27.91 1.51 6.72
N GLU A 32 -28.52 0.76 5.80
CA GLU A 32 -27.92 -0.33 5.05
C GLU A 32 -26.94 0.21 3.99
N ILE A 33 -25.83 -0.50 3.80
CA ILE A 33 -24.82 -0.21 2.78
C ILE A 33 -24.64 -1.50 1.95
N PRO A 34 -25.34 -1.65 0.80
CA PRO A 34 -25.20 -2.81 -0.08
C PRO A 34 -23.84 -2.77 -0.78
N ALA A 35 -22.94 -3.67 -0.37
CA ALA A 35 -21.55 -3.74 -0.83
C ALA A 35 -21.36 -4.67 -2.02
N VAL A 36 -22.11 -5.79 -2.05
CA VAL A 36 -22.30 -6.65 -3.23
C VAL A 36 -23.80 -6.70 -3.50
N MET A 37 -24.21 -6.52 -4.75
CA MET A 37 -25.63 -6.49 -5.16
C MET A 37 -25.98 -7.74 -5.96
N ASP A 38 -25.21 -8.00 -7.04
CA ASP A 38 -25.39 -9.14 -7.93
C ASP A 38 -24.00 -9.68 -8.34
N PHE A 39 -23.58 -10.76 -7.68
CA PHE A 39 -22.40 -11.52 -8.04
C PHE A 39 -22.73 -13.00 -8.18
N SER A 40 -22.44 -13.55 -9.35
CA SER A 40 -22.61 -14.97 -9.68
C SER A 40 -21.32 -15.50 -10.29
N CYS A 41 -20.88 -16.69 -9.87
CA CYS A 41 -19.72 -17.35 -10.46
C CYS A 41 -19.78 -18.87 -10.24
N THR A 42 -19.03 -19.62 -11.04
CA THR A 42 -18.94 -21.08 -10.93
C THR A 42 -17.49 -21.51 -11.14
N VAL A 43 -16.88 -22.14 -10.14
CA VAL A 43 -15.51 -22.66 -10.18
C VAL A 43 -15.56 -24.17 -10.33
N GLN A 44 -14.82 -24.71 -11.29
CA GLN A 44 -14.66 -26.15 -11.49
C GLN A 44 -13.54 -26.73 -10.59
N PRO A 45 -13.55 -28.04 -10.29
CA PRO A 45 -12.45 -28.68 -9.56
C PRO A 45 -11.09 -28.47 -10.26
N GLY A 46 -10.14 -27.85 -9.57
CA GLY A 46 -8.81 -27.54 -10.09
C GLY A 46 -8.71 -26.32 -11.02
N GLU A 47 -9.82 -25.58 -11.24
CA GLU A 47 -9.82 -24.31 -11.97
C GLU A 47 -9.32 -23.16 -11.09
N ALA A 48 -8.61 -22.21 -11.69
CA ALA A 48 -8.23 -20.94 -11.06
C ALA A 48 -9.04 -19.76 -11.64
N MET A 49 -9.82 -19.09 -10.78
CA MET A 49 -10.66 -17.96 -11.16
C MET A 49 -10.14 -16.64 -10.56
N GLY A 50 -9.81 -15.69 -11.42
CA GLY A 50 -9.43 -14.33 -11.02
C GLY A 50 -10.64 -13.45 -10.70
N ILE A 51 -10.53 -12.61 -9.67
CA ILE A 51 -11.51 -11.54 -9.37
C ILE A 51 -10.77 -10.20 -9.31
N VAL A 52 -11.17 -9.26 -10.18
CA VAL A 52 -10.44 -7.99 -10.39
C VAL A 52 -11.33 -6.75 -10.33
N GLY A 53 -10.73 -5.59 -10.09
CA GLY A 53 -11.43 -4.30 -10.07
C GLY A 53 -10.91 -3.32 -9.01
N GLU A 54 -11.38 -2.07 -9.09
CA GLU A 54 -11.02 -0.96 -8.18
C GLU A 54 -11.38 -1.26 -6.71
N SER A 55 -10.67 -0.61 -5.79
CA SER A 55 -10.81 -0.78 -4.35
C SER A 55 -12.21 -0.38 -3.89
N GLY A 56 -12.83 -1.25 -3.09
CA GLY A 56 -14.23 -1.08 -2.66
C GLY A 56 -15.28 -1.60 -3.66
N CYS A 57 -14.91 -2.17 -4.81
CA CYS A 57 -15.89 -2.79 -5.74
C CYS A 57 -16.50 -4.11 -5.25
N GLY A 58 -16.07 -4.65 -4.11
CA GLY A 58 -16.68 -5.83 -3.46
C GLY A 58 -15.82 -7.09 -3.39
N LYS A 59 -14.67 -7.16 -4.09
CA LYS A 59 -13.84 -8.38 -4.24
C LYS A 59 -13.66 -9.19 -2.94
N SER A 60 -13.00 -8.60 -1.94
CA SER A 60 -12.74 -9.23 -0.63
C SER A 60 -14.02 -9.49 0.19
N THR A 61 -15.12 -8.76 -0.08
CA THR A 61 -16.43 -9.02 0.55
C THR A 61 -17.06 -10.30 0.02
N VAL A 62 -16.82 -10.68 -1.25
CA VAL A 62 -17.19 -12.00 -1.77
C VAL A 62 -16.40 -13.09 -1.07
N SER A 63 -15.07 -12.95 -0.92
CA SER A 63 -14.22 -13.93 -0.21
C SER A 63 -14.65 -14.14 1.26
N LEU A 64 -14.91 -13.06 2.00
CA LEU A 64 -15.46 -13.13 3.36
C LEU A 64 -16.89 -13.68 3.40
N GLY A 65 -17.68 -13.47 2.35
CA GLY A 65 -18.99 -14.07 2.16
C GLY A 65 -18.93 -15.60 2.01
N ILE A 66 -18.02 -16.11 1.17
CA ILE A 66 -17.75 -17.56 1.00
C ILE A 66 -17.29 -18.16 2.34
N MET A 67 -16.37 -17.51 3.05
CA MET A 67 -15.92 -17.97 4.38
C MET A 67 -17.01 -17.83 5.46
N ARG A 68 -18.12 -17.14 5.18
CA ARG A 68 -19.12 -16.66 6.16
C ARG A 68 -18.47 -15.92 7.36
N ASP A 69 -17.36 -15.21 7.12
CA ASP A 69 -16.60 -14.44 8.12
C ASP A 69 -16.82 -12.92 7.94
N LEU A 70 -18.06 -12.55 7.65
CA LEU A 70 -18.48 -11.16 7.61
C LEU A 70 -18.51 -10.59 9.04
N SER A 71 -18.07 -9.33 9.19
CA SER A 71 -18.18 -8.59 10.46
C SER A 71 -19.60 -8.63 11.04
N ASN A 72 -19.77 -8.40 12.34
CA ASN A 72 -21.07 -8.43 13.03
C ASN A 72 -22.16 -7.47 12.49
N VAL A 73 -21.79 -6.54 11.60
CA VAL A 73 -22.72 -5.65 10.87
C VAL A 73 -22.95 -6.06 9.41
N GLY A 74 -22.12 -6.95 8.84
CA GLY A 74 -22.28 -7.50 7.49
C GLY A 74 -23.17 -8.74 7.46
N ARG A 75 -24.01 -8.87 6.42
CA ARG A 75 -24.86 -10.06 6.19
C ARG A 75 -24.99 -10.35 4.71
N ILE A 76 -25.08 -11.63 4.35
CA ILE A 76 -25.70 -12.06 3.09
C ILE A 76 -27.19 -11.74 3.22
N VAL A 77 -27.74 -10.99 2.26
CA VAL A 77 -29.16 -10.57 2.23
C VAL A 77 -29.92 -11.18 1.05
N GLY A 78 -29.21 -11.72 0.06
CA GLY A 78 -29.77 -12.37 -1.12
C GLY A 78 -28.75 -13.32 -1.77
N GLY A 79 -29.25 -14.19 -2.64
CA GLY A 79 -28.46 -15.21 -3.32
C GLY A 79 -28.14 -16.46 -2.49
N ARG A 80 -27.30 -17.33 -3.07
CA ARG A 80 -26.84 -18.59 -2.48
C ARG A 80 -25.35 -18.81 -2.75
N ILE A 81 -24.71 -19.59 -1.89
CA ILE A 81 -23.35 -20.08 -2.07
C ILE A 81 -23.39 -21.59 -1.83
N ARG A 82 -23.09 -22.42 -2.84
CA ARG A 82 -22.95 -23.88 -2.67
C ARG A 82 -21.49 -24.27 -2.75
N PHE A 83 -21.02 -25.05 -1.79
CA PHE A 83 -19.71 -25.70 -1.83
C PHE A 83 -19.91 -27.20 -2.03
N GLN A 84 -19.34 -27.77 -3.10
CA GLN A 84 -19.60 -29.16 -3.52
C GLN A 84 -21.11 -29.47 -3.60
N GLY A 85 -21.87 -28.53 -4.16
CA GLY A 85 -23.34 -28.56 -4.27
C GLY A 85 -24.14 -28.40 -2.97
N ARG A 86 -23.51 -28.36 -1.78
CA ARG A 86 -24.22 -28.11 -0.52
C ARG A 86 -24.30 -26.61 -0.22
N ASP A 87 -25.52 -26.10 -0.02
CA ASP A 87 -25.77 -24.70 0.32
C ASP A 87 -25.16 -24.33 1.69
N MET A 88 -24.26 -23.34 1.68
CA MET A 88 -23.55 -22.85 2.87
C MET A 88 -24.41 -21.96 3.76
N GLY A 89 -25.58 -21.50 3.28
CA GLY A 89 -26.59 -20.84 4.11
C GLY A 89 -27.24 -21.81 5.10
N GLU A 90 -27.48 -23.04 4.67
CA GLU A 90 -28.16 -24.11 5.42
C GLU A 90 -27.23 -24.86 6.40
N MET A 91 -25.91 -24.65 6.32
CA MET A 91 -24.93 -25.26 7.24
C MET A 91 -24.97 -24.63 8.65
N SER A 92 -24.85 -25.48 9.67
CA SER A 92 -24.62 -25.06 11.05
C SER A 92 -23.19 -24.54 11.29
N GLU A 93 -22.96 -23.77 12.36
CA GLU A 93 -21.62 -23.26 12.67
C GLU A 93 -20.60 -24.38 12.99
N GLU A 94 -21.03 -25.56 13.43
CA GLU A 94 -20.13 -26.71 13.62
C GLU A 94 -19.70 -27.31 12.28
N GLU A 95 -20.60 -27.40 11.32
CA GLU A 95 -20.29 -27.84 9.95
C GLU A 95 -19.41 -26.81 9.22
N LEU A 96 -19.72 -25.52 9.32
CA LEU A 96 -18.86 -24.44 8.80
C LEU A 96 -17.46 -24.50 9.42
N ARG A 97 -17.36 -24.73 10.72
CA ARG A 97 -16.08 -24.91 11.43
C ARG A 97 -15.33 -26.18 10.99
N SER A 98 -16.03 -27.22 10.53
CA SER A 98 -15.40 -28.45 10.01
C SER A 98 -14.77 -28.27 8.63
N ILE A 99 -15.33 -27.39 7.77
CA ILE A 99 -14.84 -27.12 6.41
C ILE A 99 -13.83 -25.96 6.35
N ARG A 100 -14.01 -24.91 7.17
CA ARG A 100 -13.04 -23.80 7.32
C ARG A 100 -11.70 -24.36 7.80
N GLY A 101 -10.61 -24.04 7.11
CA GLY A 101 -9.25 -24.51 7.43
C GLY A 101 -8.93 -25.95 6.97
N ASN A 102 -9.92 -26.72 6.51
CA ASN A 102 -9.76 -28.09 6.03
C ASN A 102 -10.07 -28.23 4.54
N LYS A 103 -11.28 -27.82 4.13
CA LYS A 103 -11.78 -27.93 2.75
C LYS A 103 -11.82 -26.60 2.01
N ILE A 104 -12.05 -25.51 2.75
CA ILE A 104 -11.90 -24.14 2.28
C ILE A 104 -10.87 -23.44 3.17
N ALA A 105 -9.80 -22.91 2.57
CA ALA A 105 -8.81 -22.09 3.26
C ALA A 105 -8.76 -20.69 2.63
N MET A 106 -8.34 -19.69 3.41
CA MET A 106 -8.19 -18.31 2.96
C MET A 106 -6.82 -17.76 3.36
N ILE A 107 -6.15 -17.12 2.41
CA ILE A 107 -4.95 -16.30 2.60
C ILE A 107 -5.40 -14.84 2.51
N TYR A 108 -5.29 -14.10 3.62
CA TYR A 108 -5.66 -12.69 3.71
C TYR A 108 -4.54 -11.78 3.20
N GLN A 109 -4.92 -10.55 2.83
CA GLN A 109 -4.03 -9.50 2.29
C GLN A 109 -2.83 -9.16 3.20
N GLU A 110 -3.00 -9.22 4.52
CA GLU A 110 -1.92 -8.97 5.49
C GLU A 110 -1.46 -10.26 6.21
N PRO A 111 -0.25 -10.80 5.93
CA PRO A 111 0.28 -11.95 6.67
C PRO A 111 0.42 -11.70 8.18
N MET A 112 0.77 -10.47 8.60
CA MET A 112 0.88 -10.13 10.01
C MET A 112 -0.47 -10.13 10.76
N ALA A 113 -1.58 -9.86 10.07
CA ALA A 113 -2.91 -9.98 10.65
C ALA A 113 -3.36 -11.45 10.77
N SER A 114 -2.85 -12.32 9.89
CA SER A 114 -3.15 -13.76 9.86
C SER A 114 -2.39 -14.58 10.91
N LEU A 115 -1.26 -14.07 11.43
CA LEU A 115 -0.39 -14.76 12.38
C LEU A 115 -0.49 -14.18 13.78
N ASN A 116 -0.59 -15.02 14.81
CA ASN A 116 -0.56 -14.58 16.20
C ASN A 116 0.88 -14.15 16.60
N PRO A 117 1.13 -12.85 16.90
CA PRO A 117 2.49 -12.34 17.12
C PRO A 117 3.12 -12.81 18.44
N ALA A 118 2.31 -13.34 19.37
CA ALA A 118 2.74 -13.84 20.67
C ALA A 118 2.96 -15.38 20.69
N MET A 119 2.68 -16.07 19.58
CA MET A 119 2.86 -17.52 19.46
C MET A 119 3.98 -17.86 18.47
N LYS A 120 4.71 -18.95 18.74
CA LYS A 120 5.73 -19.46 17.81
C LYS A 120 5.08 -20.07 16.57
N ILE A 121 5.71 -19.92 15.42
CA ILE A 121 5.20 -20.39 14.13
C ILE A 121 4.86 -21.88 14.16
N GLY A 122 5.76 -22.72 14.67
CA GLY A 122 5.54 -24.17 14.69
C GLY A 122 4.34 -24.59 15.53
N ARG A 123 3.96 -23.83 16.56
CA ARG A 123 2.72 -24.09 17.29
C ARG A 123 1.48 -23.74 16.47
N GLN A 124 1.50 -22.64 15.72
CA GLN A 124 0.39 -22.20 14.88
C GLN A 124 0.16 -23.19 13.72
N LEU A 125 1.23 -23.62 13.06
CA LEU A 125 1.16 -24.63 12.00
C LEU A 125 0.61 -25.97 12.52
N MET A 126 1.10 -26.45 13.68
CA MET A 126 0.64 -27.72 14.27
C MET A 126 -0.86 -27.71 14.64
N GLU A 127 -1.46 -26.55 14.93
CA GLU A 127 -2.87 -26.48 15.33
C GLU A 127 -3.81 -26.93 14.18
N VAL A 128 -3.44 -26.75 12.90
CA VAL A 128 -4.23 -27.20 11.74
C VAL A 128 -4.42 -28.74 11.70
N PRO A 129 -3.38 -29.59 11.55
CA PRO A 129 -3.56 -31.04 11.53
C PRO A 129 -4.00 -31.61 12.88
N LEU A 130 -3.70 -30.97 14.02
CA LEU A 130 -4.22 -31.40 15.33
C LEU A 130 -5.74 -31.22 15.46
N ILE A 131 -6.32 -30.17 14.86
CA ILE A 131 -7.75 -29.88 14.93
C ILE A 131 -8.53 -30.66 13.86
N HIS A 132 -8.06 -30.65 12.61
CA HIS A 132 -8.82 -31.16 11.47
C HIS A 132 -8.55 -32.65 11.20
N ASP A 133 -7.28 -33.09 11.28
CA ASP A 133 -6.89 -34.48 10.99
C ASP A 133 -6.77 -35.35 12.27
N LYS A 134 -6.71 -34.72 13.45
CA LYS A 134 -6.63 -35.35 14.79
C LYS A 134 -5.41 -36.28 14.99
N VAL A 135 -4.31 -35.96 14.30
CA VAL A 135 -3.03 -36.69 14.36
C VAL A 135 -2.30 -36.51 15.70
N SER A 136 -1.19 -37.25 15.88
CA SER A 136 -0.27 -37.04 17.01
C SER A 136 0.44 -35.68 16.95
N LYS A 137 1.03 -35.22 18.06
CA LYS A 137 1.80 -33.96 18.06
C LYS A 137 3.11 -34.11 17.28
N GLU A 138 3.66 -35.31 17.31
CA GLU A 138 4.89 -35.72 16.66
C GLU A 138 4.69 -35.70 15.13
N GLU A 139 3.57 -36.26 14.66
CA GLU A 139 3.16 -36.19 13.25
C GLU A 139 2.78 -34.76 12.83
N ALA A 140 2.03 -34.02 13.65
CA ALA A 140 1.70 -32.62 13.37
C ALA A 140 2.94 -31.74 13.24
N TYR A 141 3.96 -31.96 14.09
CA TYR A 141 5.25 -31.26 13.99
C TYR A 141 5.97 -31.62 12.69
N GLN A 142 6.04 -32.92 12.34
CA GLN A 142 6.71 -33.38 11.13
C GLN A 142 6.02 -32.83 9.86
N ARG A 143 4.69 -32.95 9.76
CA ARG A 143 3.90 -32.37 8.65
C ARG A 143 4.10 -30.86 8.52
N SER A 144 4.12 -30.13 9.64
CA SER A 144 4.40 -28.68 9.66
C SER A 144 5.79 -28.36 9.11
N LEU A 145 6.80 -29.12 9.53
CA LEU A 145 8.19 -28.95 9.15
C LEU A 145 8.44 -29.32 7.67
N ASP A 146 7.78 -30.35 7.16
CA ASP A 146 7.87 -30.74 5.75
C ASP A 146 7.07 -29.79 4.84
N MET A 147 5.94 -29.24 5.29
CA MET A 147 5.28 -28.15 4.56
C MET A 147 6.13 -26.87 4.52
N LEU A 148 6.88 -26.55 5.59
CA LEU A 148 7.87 -25.46 5.58
C LEU A 148 8.99 -25.68 4.53
N LYS A 149 9.42 -26.93 4.31
CA LYS A 149 10.32 -27.28 3.20
C LYS A 149 9.65 -27.10 1.83
N ALA A 150 8.39 -27.53 1.69
CA ALA A 150 7.64 -27.41 0.44
C ALA A 150 7.46 -25.93 0.00
N VAL A 151 7.22 -25.01 0.94
CA VAL A 151 7.19 -23.56 0.67
C VAL A 151 8.58 -22.91 0.50
N ARG A 152 9.63 -23.73 0.34
CA ARG A 152 11.03 -23.36 0.11
C ARG A 152 11.55 -22.33 1.14
N LEU A 153 11.26 -22.52 2.44
CA LEU A 153 11.76 -21.64 3.51
C LEU A 153 13.14 -22.09 4.03
N PRO A 154 14.03 -21.13 4.36
CA PRO A 154 15.35 -21.43 4.94
C PRO A 154 15.20 -21.90 6.39
N ASP A 155 16.01 -22.89 6.80
CA ASP A 155 16.09 -23.40 8.18
C ASP A 155 14.68 -23.61 8.82
N PRO A 156 13.86 -24.53 8.30
CA PRO A 156 12.53 -24.84 8.83
C PRO A 156 12.52 -25.10 10.34
N GLU A 157 13.56 -25.76 10.84
CA GLU A 157 13.79 -26.06 12.25
C GLU A 157 13.89 -24.78 13.08
N ARG A 158 14.56 -23.72 12.61
CA ARG A 158 14.52 -22.38 13.23
C ARG A 158 13.18 -21.70 13.03
N MET A 159 12.58 -21.76 11.84
CA MET A 159 11.27 -21.14 11.57
C MET A 159 10.22 -21.63 12.56
N MET A 160 10.11 -22.94 12.78
CA MET A 160 9.23 -23.57 13.79
C MET A 160 9.41 -22.98 15.20
N ARG A 161 10.63 -22.54 15.56
CA ARG A 161 11.00 -22.01 16.88
C ARG A 161 10.90 -20.49 17.00
N SER A 162 10.71 -19.77 15.90
CA SER A 162 10.61 -18.30 15.81
C SER A 162 9.20 -17.76 16.04
N TYR A 163 9.09 -16.45 16.30
CA TYR A 163 7.83 -15.68 16.32
C TYR A 163 7.66 -14.87 15.01
N PRO A 164 6.44 -14.49 14.59
CA PRO A 164 6.21 -13.75 13.34
C PRO A 164 7.06 -12.47 13.19
N HIS A 165 7.20 -11.69 14.27
CA HIS A 165 7.98 -10.45 14.31
C HIS A 165 9.51 -10.63 14.16
N GLN A 166 10.00 -11.87 14.01
CA GLN A 166 11.41 -12.19 13.80
C GLN A 166 11.73 -12.57 12.34
N LEU A 167 10.74 -12.50 11.46
CA LEU A 167 10.75 -13.01 10.09
C LEU A 167 10.40 -11.88 9.10
N SER A 168 10.86 -11.99 7.85
CA SER A 168 10.50 -11.03 6.79
C SER A 168 9.05 -11.23 6.32
N GLY A 169 8.46 -10.21 5.67
CA GLY A 169 7.09 -10.31 5.13
C GLY A 169 6.91 -11.48 4.17
N GLY A 170 7.88 -11.72 3.27
CA GLY A 170 7.87 -12.88 2.38
C GLY A 170 7.99 -14.23 3.11
N GLN A 171 8.72 -14.30 4.22
CA GLN A 171 8.78 -15.49 5.06
C GLN A 171 7.46 -15.73 5.79
N GLN A 172 6.85 -14.68 6.35
CA GLN A 172 5.52 -14.74 6.97
C GLN A 172 4.45 -15.18 5.95
N GLN A 173 4.47 -14.66 4.72
CA GLN A 173 3.48 -15.03 3.70
C GLN A 173 3.62 -16.48 3.27
N ARG A 174 4.86 -16.99 3.11
CA ARG A 174 5.11 -18.43 2.89
C ARG A 174 4.63 -19.30 4.05
N ILE A 175 4.70 -18.81 5.29
CA ILE A 175 4.13 -19.50 6.45
C ILE A 175 2.59 -19.50 6.43
N VAL A 176 1.95 -18.41 6.02
CA VAL A 176 0.48 -18.35 5.87
C VAL A 176 0.01 -19.28 4.74
N ILE A 177 0.75 -19.34 3.62
CA ILE A 177 0.53 -20.31 2.53
C ILE A 177 0.69 -21.75 3.03
N ALA A 178 1.77 -22.06 3.78
CA ALA A 178 1.97 -23.36 4.40
C ALA A 178 0.81 -23.73 5.34
N MET A 179 0.35 -22.79 6.16
CA MET A 179 -0.76 -22.96 7.10
C MET A 179 -2.07 -23.26 6.37
N ALA A 180 -2.36 -22.56 5.27
CA ALA A 180 -3.56 -22.77 4.45
C ALA A 180 -3.55 -24.11 3.70
N LEU A 181 -2.37 -24.60 3.30
CA LEU A 181 -2.21 -25.83 2.51
C LEU A 181 -1.98 -27.11 3.34
N LEU A 182 -1.77 -27.00 4.65
CA LEU A 182 -1.49 -28.15 5.53
C LEU A 182 -2.56 -29.26 5.50
N SER A 183 -3.84 -28.90 5.40
CA SER A 183 -4.96 -29.85 5.26
C SER A 183 -5.36 -30.15 3.81
N LYS A 184 -4.61 -29.65 2.82
CA LYS A 184 -4.86 -29.83 1.37
C LYS A 184 -6.31 -29.47 0.98
N PRO A 185 -6.69 -28.18 1.08
CA PRO A 185 -8.06 -27.75 0.80
C PRO A 185 -8.45 -27.98 -0.65
N ALA A 186 -9.75 -28.17 -0.90
CA ALA A 186 -10.28 -28.32 -2.26
C ALA A 186 -10.56 -26.96 -2.94
N LEU A 187 -10.71 -25.91 -2.12
CA LEU A 187 -10.81 -24.51 -2.53
C LEU A 187 -9.88 -23.63 -1.69
N LEU A 188 -9.01 -22.86 -2.35
CA LEU A 188 -8.17 -21.84 -1.74
C LEU A 188 -8.60 -20.44 -2.21
N LEU A 189 -8.96 -19.59 -1.26
CA LEU A 189 -9.23 -18.17 -1.49
C LEU A 189 -7.95 -17.37 -1.23
N LEU A 190 -7.52 -16.54 -2.18
CA LEU A 190 -6.37 -15.66 -2.01
C LEU A 190 -6.82 -14.21 -2.19
N ASP A 191 -6.70 -13.40 -1.14
CA ASP A 191 -7.14 -12.00 -1.11
C ASP A 191 -5.93 -11.06 -1.23
N GLU A 192 -5.59 -10.68 -2.46
CA GLU A 192 -4.40 -9.88 -2.82
C GLU A 192 -3.08 -10.39 -2.17
N PRO A 193 -2.73 -11.68 -2.37
CA PRO A 193 -1.74 -12.45 -1.56
C PRO A 193 -0.27 -12.06 -1.76
N THR A 194 0.02 -11.06 -2.58
CA THR A 194 1.37 -10.59 -2.92
C THR A 194 1.61 -9.13 -2.53
N THR A 195 0.59 -8.47 -1.97
CA THR A 195 0.62 -7.07 -1.55
C THR A 195 1.82 -6.77 -0.63
N ALA A 196 2.52 -5.66 -0.91
CA ALA A 196 3.68 -5.17 -0.15
C ALA A 196 4.89 -6.14 -0.09
N LEU A 197 5.04 -7.01 -1.10
CA LEU A 197 6.24 -7.83 -1.33
C LEU A 197 7.01 -7.35 -2.57
N ASP A 198 8.31 -7.63 -2.62
CA ASP A 198 9.13 -7.36 -3.80
C ASP A 198 8.73 -8.26 -4.98
N VAL A 199 8.83 -7.75 -6.22
CA VAL A 199 8.41 -8.46 -7.45
C VAL A 199 9.05 -9.86 -7.59
N THR A 200 10.31 -10.03 -7.17
CA THR A 200 10.99 -11.34 -7.17
C THR A 200 10.43 -12.32 -6.13
N VAL A 201 9.99 -11.80 -4.98
CA VAL A 201 9.38 -12.55 -3.88
C VAL A 201 7.91 -12.88 -4.20
N GLU A 202 7.19 -11.93 -4.79
CA GLU A 202 5.86 -12.10 -5.39
C GLU A 202 5.90 -13.22 -6.44
N ALA A 203 6.72 -13.11 -7.48
CA ALA A 203 6.81 -14.13 -8.54
C ALA A 203 7.14 -15.53 -8.00
N GLY A 204 8.04 -15.62 -7.01
CA GLY A 204 8.38 -16.89 -6.33
C GLY A 204 7.26 -17.45 -5.45
N ILE A 205 6.42 -16.60 -4.84
CA ILE A 205 5.23 -17.00 -4.08
C ILE A 205 4.11 -17.45 -5.01
N VAL A 206 3.94 -16.76 -6.14
CA VAL A 206 2.94 -17.08 -7.17
C VAL A 206 3.25 -18.42 -7.84
N GLU A 207 4.53 -18.66 -8.17
CA GLU A 207 5.00 -19.96 -8.64
C GLU A 207 4.70 -21.07 -7.63
N LEU A 208 5.00 -20.83 -6.36
CA LEU A 208 4.78 -21.77 -5.27
C LEU A 208 3.30 -22.14 -5.11
N VAL A 209 2.40 -21.14 -5.09
CA VAL A 209 0.95 -21.37 -5.01
C VAL A 209 0.45 -22.12 -6.26
N LYS A 210 0.87 -21.72 -7.47
CA LYS A 210 0.47 -22.39 -8.72
C LYS A 210 1.04 -23.82 -8.84
N GLY A 211 2.19 -24.10 -8.21
CA GLY A 211 2.77 -25.43 -8.10
C GLY A 211 2.00 -26.32 -7.12
N LEU A 212 1.84 -25.88 -5.87
CA LEU A 212 1.15 -26.66 -4.83
C LEU A 212 -0.34 -26.83 -5.12
N GLY A 213 -1.00 -25.85 -5.75
CA GLY A 213 -2.38 -25.99 -6.20
C GLY A 213 -2.55 -27.14 -7.21
N LYS A 214 -1.61 -27.28 -8.16
CA LYS A 214 -1.56 -28.40 -9.09
C LYS A 214 -1.20 -29.73 -8.41
N GLU A 215 -0.28 -29.72 -7.45
CA GLU A 215 0.13 -30.92 -6.71
C GLU A 215 -1.02 -31.52 -5.87
N PHE A 216 -1.84 -30.67 -5.26
CA PHE A 216 -2.93 -31.10 -4.36
C PHE A 216 -4.32 -31.11 -5.02
N GLY A 217 -4.45 -30.68 -6.28
CA GLY A 217 -5.74 -30.55 -6.96
C GLY A 217 -6.63 -29.44 -6.38
N THR A 218 -6.04 -28.45 -5.74
CA THR A 218 -6.73 -27.33 -5.09
C THR A 218 -7.19 -26.31 -6.12
N SER A 219 -8.51 -26.14 -6.22
CA SER A 219 -9.15 -25.07 -7.01
C SER A 219 -8.92 -23.71 -6.34
N MET A 220 -8.85 -22.63 -7.11
CA MET A 220 -8.41 -21.32 -6.61
C MET A 220 -9.39 -20.19 -6.97
N ILE A 221 -9.62 -19.27 -6.02
CA ILE A 221 -10.12 -17.92 -6.31
C ILE A 221 -9.00 -16.93 -5.96
N PHE A 222 -8.55 -16.17 -6.95
CA PHE A 222 -7.45 -15.22 -6.82
C PHE A 222 -7.97 -13.80 -6.97
N VAL A 223 -8.12 -13.08 -5.86
CA VAL A 223 -8.45 -11.65 -5.87
C VAL A 223 -7.17 -10.86 -6.08
N SER A 224 -7.17 -9.92 -7.04
CA SER A 224 -6.04 -9.02 -7.28
C SER A 224 -6.48 -7.69 -7.89
N HIS A 225 -5.64 -6.67 -7.76
CA HIS A 225 -5.68 -5.46 -8.60
C HIS A 225 -4.64 -5.52 -9.74
N ASN A 226 -3.67 -6.43 -9.69
CA ASN A 226 -2.66 -6.65 -10.72
C ASN A 226 -3.19 -7.63 -11.80
N LEU A 227 -3.51 -7.10 -12.98
CA LEU A 227 -4.04 -7.88 -14.11
C LEU A 227 -3.01 -8.82 -14.76
N GLY A 228 -1.73 -8.44 -14.80
CA GLY A 228 -0.67 -9.31 -15.35
C GLY A 228 -0.45 -10.56 -14.50
N LEU A 229 -0.59 -10.42 -13.18
CA LEU A 229 -0.58 -11.55 -12.25
C LEU A 229 -1.79 -12.49 -12.48
N ILE A 230 -2.97 -11.93 -12.76
CA ILE A 230 -4.17 -12.73 -13.04
C ILE A 230 -4.02 -13.49 -14.36
N LEU A 231 -3.48 -12.84 -15.40
CA LEU A 231 -3.11 -13.49 -16.68
C LEU A 231 -2.10 -14.62 -16.49
N GLU A 232 -1.07 -14.43 -15.66
CA GLU A 232 -0.09 -15.49 -15.35
C GLU A 232 -0.64 -16.62 -14.47
N THR A 233 -1.82 -16.51 -13.83
CA THR A 233 -2.28 -17.47 -12.80
C THR A 233 -3.60 -18.17 -13.06
N CYS A 234 -4.58 -17.50 -13.67
CA CYS A 234 -5.98 -17.93 -13.70
C CYS A 234 -6.43 -18.42 -15.08
N ASP A 235 -7.30 -19.42 -15.13
CA ASP A 235 -7.94 -19.92 -16.36
C ASP A 235 -9.17 -19.06 -16.76
N LYS A 236 -9.85 -18.46 -15.76
CA LYS A 236 -10.97 -17.52 -15.91
C LYS A 236 -10.75 -16.22 -15.18
N ILE A 237 -11.49 -15.18 -15.57
CA ILE A 237 -11.54 -13.89 -14.87
C ILE A 237 -12.98 -13.41 -14.70
N THR A 238 -13.26 -12.73 -13.58
CA THR A 238 -14.48 -11.95 -13.35
C THR A 238 -14.10 -10.54 -12.91
N VAL A 239 -14.52 -9.56 -13.70
CA VAL A 239 -14.32 -8.12 -13.49
C VAL A 239 -15.47 -7.59 -12.65
N MET A 240 -15.16 -6.99 -11.50
CA MET A 240 -16.13 -6.41 -10.57
C MET A 240 -16.11 -4.88 -10.60
N TYR A 241 -17.30 -4.28 -10.52
CA TYR A 241 -17.50 -2.84 -10.39
C TYR A 241 -18.67 -2.53 -9.45
N SER A 242 -18.46 -1.62 -8.48
CA SER A 242 -19.51 -1.13 -7.55
C SER A 242 -20.40 -2.21 -6.91
N GLY A 243 -19.89 -3.42 -6.65
CA GLY A 243 -20.65 -4.53 -6.06
C GLY A 243 -21.33 -5.48 -7.04
N GLU A 244 -21.09 -5.35 -8.34
CA GLU A 244 -21.59 -6.24 -9.39
C GLU A 244 -20.43 -6.91 -10.14
N ALA A 245 -20.63 -8.13 -10.64
CA ALA A 245 -19.86 -8.63 -11.77
C ALA A 245 -20.29 -7.88 -13.04
N VAL A 246 -19.34 -7.33 -13.82
CA VAL A 246 -19.63 -6.57 -15.06
C VAL A 246 -19.04 -7.20 -16.32
N GLU A 247 -18.04 -8.08 -16.18
CA GLU A 247 -17.56 -8.92 -17.27
C GLU A 247 -17.00 -10.23 -16.68
N THR A 248 -17.21 -11.36 -17.35
CA THR A 248 -16.63 -12.66 -16.94
C THR A 248 -16.40 -13.55 -18.15
N GLY A 249 -15.40 -14.42 -18.11
CA GLY A 249 -15.05 -15.33 -19.22
C GLY A 249 -13.75 -16.09 -18.98
N ARG A 250 -13.26 -16.80 -20.01
CA ARG A 250 -11.88 -17.33 -20.02
C ARG A 250 -10.90 -16.17 -20.07
N ILE A 251 -9.70 -16.38 -19.52
CA ILE A 251 -8.70 -15.32 -19.39
C ILE A 251 -8.30 -14.71 -20.76
N GLU A 252 -8.09 -15.57 -21.76
CA GLU A 252 -7.75 -15.19 -23.15
C GLU A 252 -8.89 -14.41 -23.83
N ASP A 253 -10.13 -14.93 -23.79
CA ASP A 253 -11.31 -14.25 -24.39
C ASP A 253 -11.47 -12.82 -23.86
N VAL A 254 -11.37 -12.64 -22.53
CA VAL A 254 -11.60 -11.33 -21.90
C VAL A 254 -10.42 -10.38 -22.13
N PHE A 255 -9.18 -10.86 -22.22
CA PHE A 255 -8.02 -10.00 -22.51
C PHE A 255 -7.98 -9.55 -23.97
N ASP A 256 -8.20 -10.46 -24.91
CA ASP A 256 -8.10 -10.17 -26.34
C ASP A 256 -9.37 -9.48 -26.90
N HIS A 257 -10.54 -9.74 -26.31
CA HIS A 257 -11.85 -9.31 -26.84
C HIS A 257 -12.74 -8.58 -25.81
N MET A 258 -12.17 -7.71 -24.96
CA MET A 258 -12.88 -6.93 -23.93
C MET A 258 -14.23 -6.35 -24.42
N ARG A 259 -15.32 -6.70 -23.73
CA ARG A 259 -16.71 -6.29 -24.03
C ARG A 259 -17.37 -5.42 -22.96
N HIS A 260 -16.66 -4.96 -21.93
CA HIS A 260 -17.19 -3.97 -20.99
C HIS A 260 -16.30 -2.71 -20.90
N PRO A 261 -16.84 -1.47 -21.04
CA PRO A 261 -16.03 -0.25 -21.08
C PRO A 261 -15.15 0.00 -19.85
N TYR A 262 -15.54 -0.51 -18.68
CA TYR A 262 -14.70 -0.45 -17.48
C TYR A 262 -13.53 -1.45 -17.54
N THR A 263 -13.69 -2.65 -18.10
CA THR A 263 -12.59 -3.61 -18.29
C THR A 263 -11.52 -3.01 -19.19
N GLN A 264 -11.96 -2.43 -20.32
CA GLN A 264 -11.07 -1.70 -21.21
C GLN A 264 -10.44 -0.48 -20.52
N GLY A 265 -11.18 0.24 -19.66
CA GLY A 265 -10.65 1.34 -18.85
C GLY A 265 -9.57 0.93 -17.85
N LEU A 266 -9.71 -0.25 -17.21
CA LEU A 266 -8.68 -0.82 -16.33
C LEU A 266 -7.41 -1.15 -17.14
N PHE A 267 -7.58 -1.76 -18.32
CA PHE A 267 -6.45 -2.15 -19.17
C PHE A 267 -5.72 -0.95 -19.79
N ARG A 268 -6.47 0.05 -20.27
CA ARG A 268 -5.94 1.35 -20.76
C ARG A 268 -5.28 2.20 -19.65
N SER A 269 -5.40 1.78 -18.39
CA SER A 269 -4.67 2.36 -17.24
C SER A 269 -3.35 1.64 -16.92
N ILE A 270 -2.99 0.55 -17.61
CA ILE A 270 -1.76 -0.21 -17.39
C ILE A 270 -0.67 0.23 -18.40
N PRO A 271 0.58 0.46 -17.96
CA PRO A 271 1.70 0.65 -18.86
C PRO A 271 2.08 -0.68 -19.54
N LEU A 272 1.68 -0.82 -20.80
CA LEU A 272 2.08 -1.95 -21.65
C LEU A 272 3.55 -1.84 -22.09
N PRO A 273 4.26 -2.97 -22.31
CA PRO A 273 5.56 -2.97 -22.96
C PRO A 273 5.54 -2.21 -24.30
N GLY A 274 6.59 -1.45 -24.58
CA GLY A 274 6.68 -0.64 -25.81
C GLY A 274 5.87 0.66 -25.81
N ALA A 275 5.11 0.96 -24.75
CA ALA A 275 4.52 2.28 -24.52
C ALA A 275 5.44 3.16 -23.66
N ASP A 276 5.64 4.42 -24.07
CA ASP A 276 6.36 5.44 -23.28
C ASP A 276 5.49 6.67 -23.01
N LYS A 277 5.88 7.46 -21.99
CA LYS A 277 5.20 8.67 -21.51
C LYS A 277 5.00 9.82 -22.52
N ASN A 278 5.52 9.71 -23.74
CA ASN A 278 5.38 10.68 -24.82
C ASN A 278 4.52 10.14 -25.97
N SER A 279 4.66 8.85 -26.33
CA SER A 279 3.92 8.21 -27.44
C SER A 279 2.53 7.71 -27.07
N ARG A 280 2.31 7.23 -25.84
CA ARG A 280 1.04 6.59 -25.41
C ARG A 280 0.68 6.97 -23.97
N PRO A 281 -0.05 8.08 -23.73
CA PRO A 281 -0.42 8.51 -22.38
C PRO A 281 -1.35 7.50 -21.67
N LEU A 282 -1.20 7.33 -20.35
CA LEU A 282 -2.04 6.42 -19.56
C LEU A 282 -3.46 6.99 -19.39
N ILE A 283 -4.47 6.21 -19.79
CA ILE A 283 -5.87 6.67 -19.84
C ILE A 283 -6.60 6.18 -18.60
N ALA A 284 -6.40 6.90 -17.50
CA ALA A 284 -7.12 6.67 -16.25
C ALA A 284 -8.65 6.81 -16.40
N ILE A 285 -9.40 5.97 -15.69
CA ILE A 285 -10.87 5.99 -15.71
C ILE A 285 -11.40 7.28 -15.06
N PRO A 286 -12.25 8.08 -15.73
CA PRO A 286 -12.67 9.39 -15.23
C PRO A 286 -13.50 9.30 -13.93
N GLY A 287 -13.55 10.40 -13.18
CA GLY A 287 -14.37 10.51 -11.97
C GLY A 287 -13.81 9.76 -10.75
N GLN A 288 -14.71 9.18 -9.95
CA GLN A 288 -14.41 8.32 -8.79
C GLN A 288 -15.50 7.24 -8.70
N LEU A 289 -15.20 6.10 -8.08
CA LEU A 289 -16.20 5.07 -7.77
C LEU A 289 -17.33 5.69 -6.90
N PRO A 290 -18.61 5.66 -7.32
CA PRO A 290 -19.71 6.24 -6.54
C PRO A 290 -19.91 5.47 -5.24
N LEU A 291 -20.32 6.16 -4.17
CA LEU A 291 -20.66 5.49 -2.93
C LEU A 291 -21.93 4.61 -3.14
N PRO A 292 -22.14 3.55 -2.33
CA PRO A 292 -23.30 2.65 -2.47
C PRO A 292 -24.70 3.30 -2.47
N HIS A 293 -24.82 4.53 -1.96
CA HIS A 293 -26.05 5.35 -1.94
C HIS A 293 -26.06 6.49 -2.97
N GLU A 294 -24.99 6.61 -3.77
CA GLU A 294 -24.82 7.54 -4.90
C GLU A 294 -24.87 6.79 -6.25
N ARG A 295 -25.23 5.50 -6.25
CA ARG A 295 -25.33 4.68 -7.48
C ARG A 295 -26.37 5.27 -8.45
N PRO A 296 -26.07 5.31 -9.76
CA PRO A 296 -27.00 5.80 -10.78
C PRO A 296 -28.14 4.80 -11.02
N ARG A 297 -29.14 5.19 -11.81
CA ARG A 297 -30.11 4.24 -12.38
C ARG A 297 -29.51 3.54 -13.60
N GLY A 298 -29.76 2.24 -13.73
CA GLY A 298 -29.25 1.40 -14.81
C GLY A 298 -27.77 1.08 -14.66
N CYS A 299 -26.95 1.36 -15.67
CA CYS A 299 -25.52 1.05 -15.65
C CYS A 299 -24.78 1.78 -14.52
N ASN A 300 -24.32 1.03 -13.51
CA ASN A 300 -23.51 1.58 -12.41
C ASN A 300 -22.24 2.30 -12.89
N PHE A 301 -21.65 1.86 -14.01
CA PHE A 301 -20.49 2.50 -14.63
C PHE A 301 -20.82 3.72 -15.50
N GLY A 302 -22.11 3.96 -15.82
CA GLY A 302 -22.57 5.00 -16.74
C GLY A 302 -21.94 6.39 -16.53
N PRO A 303 -21.91 6.94 -15.30
CA PRO A 303 -21.31 8.25 -14.99
C PRO A 303 -19.79 8.37 -15.23
N ARG A 304 -19.11 7.27 -15.59
CA ARG A 304 -17.67 7.21 -15.89
C ARG A 304 -17.38 6.60 -17.27
N CYS A 305 -18.42 6.31 -18.05
CA CYS A 305 -18.32 5.61 -19.33
C CYS A 305 -18.25 6.60 -20.51
N HIS A 306 -17.16 6.59 -21.27
CA HIS A 306 -17.01 7.39 -22.48
C HIS A 306 -18.04 7.05 -23.59
N HIS A 307 -18.68 5.89 -23.51
CA HIS A 307 -19.68 5.41 -24.48
C HIS A 307 -21.12 5.44 -23.91
N PHE A 308 -21.36 6.22 -22.84
CA PHE A 308 -22.67 6.37 -22.23
C PHE A 308 -23.68 7.04 -23.17
N VAL A 309 -24.89 6.48 -23.24
CA VAL A 309 -26.03 7.06 -23.96
C VAL A 309 -27.22 7.15 -23.01
N GLU A 310 -27.71 8.37 -22.79
CA GLU A 310 -28.92 8.62 -22.00
C GLU A 310 -30.16 8.06 -22.71
N GLY A 311 -31.12 7.53 -21.94
CA GLY A 311 -32.29 6.81 -22.47
C GLY A 311 -32.01 5.35 -22.86
N VAL A 312 -30.74 4.94 -22.91
CA VAL A 312 -30.32 3.55 -23.16
C VAL A 312 -29.60 2.98 -21.94
N CYS A 313 -28.43 3.53 -21.59
CA CYS A 313 -27.57 3.01 -20.53
C CYS A 313 -28.11 3.24 -19.11
N ASN A 314 -29.11 4.11 -18.94
CA ASN A 314 -29.77 4.41 -17.66
C ASN A 314 -31.27 4.05 -17.62
N ALA A 315 -31.79 3.34 -18.64
CA ALA A 315 -33.20 3.03 -18.77
C ALA A 315 -33.70 2.00 -17.74
N ALA A 316 -32.94 0.94 -17.52
CA ALA A 316 -33.23 -0.16 -16.60
C ALA A 316 -31.91 -0.79 -16.09
N GLU A 317 -32.00 -1.63 -15.05
CA GLU A 317 -30.88 -2.47 -14.59
C GLU A 317 -30.41 -3.38 -15.74
N ILE A 318 -29.09 -3.55 -15.87
CA ILE A 318 -28.49 -4.30 -16.97
C ILE A 318 -28.12 -5.71 -16.47
N PRO A 319 -28.62 -6.79 -17.11
CA PRO A 319 -28.21 -8.16 -16.81
C PRO A 319 -26.84 -8.49 -17.43
N MET A 320 -26.26 -9.63 -17.05
CA MET A 320 -25.14 -10.21 -17.80
C MET A 320 -25.64 -10.76 -19.14
N ILE A 321 -25.08 -10.27 -20.25
CA ILE A 321 -25.44 -10.62 -21.63
C ILE A 321 -24.30 -11.45 -22.23
N PRO A 322 -24.58 -12.59 -22.92
CA PRO A 322 -23.55 -13.43 -23.53
C PRO A 322 -22.90 -12.74 -24.74
N VAL A 323 -21.58 -12.84 -24.84
CA VAL A 323 -20.80 -12.35 -25.99
C VAL A 323 -20.87 -13.39 -27.12
N ALA A 324 -21.31 -12.97 -28.31
CA ALA A 324 -21.41 -13.86 -29.46
C ALA A 324 -20.04 -14.43 -29.86
N GLY A 325 -19.97 -15.74 -30.09
CA GLY A 325 -18.76 -16.45 -30.51
C GLY A 325 -17.82 -16.92 -29.39
N HIS A 326 -17.97 -16.44 -28.16
CA HIS A 326 -17.07 -16.75 -27.04
C HIS A 326 -17.83 -17.47 -25.89
N PRO A 327 -17.87 -18.82 -25.85
CA PRO A 327 -18.68 -19.55 -24.88
C PRO A 327 -18.32 -19.26 -23.42
N GLY A 328 -19.30 -18.77 -22.65
CA GLY A 328 -19.12 -18.38 -21.24
C GLY A 328 -18.54 -16.99 -21.02
N HIS A 329 -18.25 -16.23 -22.08
CA HIS A 329 -17.94 -14.80 -22.00
C HIS A 329 -19.24 -14.01 -21.89
N MET A 330 -19.39 -13.21 -20.83
CA MET A 330 -20.59 -12.43 -20.52
C MET A 330 -20.20 -10.99 -20.15
N SER A 331 -20.97 -9.99 -20.57
CA SER A 331 -20.76 -8.57 -20.27
C SER A 331 -22.05 -7.88 -19.80
N ARG A 332 -21.94 -6.95 -18.84
CA ARG A 332 -23.04 -6.09 -18.34
C ARG A 332 -23.16 -4.77 -19.10
N CYS A 333 -22.97 -4.80 -20.43
CA CYS A 333 -23.11 -3.63 -21.29
C CYS A 333 -24.10 -3.90 -22.43
N VAL A 334 -25.23 -3.19 -22.46
CA VAL A 334 -26.24 -3.31 -23.55
C VAL A 334 -25.76 -2.79 -24.91
N ARG A 335 -24.52 -2.30 -25.03
CA ARG A 335 -23.97 -1.65 -26.24
C ARG A 335 -22.64 -2.28 -26.72
N PHE A 336 -22.22 -3.44 -26.23
CA PHE A 336 -20.85 -3.91 -26.52
C PHE A 336 -20.57 -4.21 -28.00
N ASP A 337 -21.60 -4.57 -28.77
CA ASP A 337 -21.53 -4.76 -30.23
C ASP A 337 -21.58 -3.43 -31.02
N GLU A 338 -21.99 -2.32 -30.39
CA GLU A 338 -22.04 -0.98 -31.00
C GLU A 338 -20.76 -0.15 -30.78
N ILE A 339 -19.86 -0.61 -29.92
CA ILE A 339 -18.68 0.15 -29.49
C ILE A 339 -17.50 -0.12 -30.42
N ASP A 340 -16.91 0.94 -30.97
CA ASP A 340 -15.56 0.88 -31.52
C ASP A 340 -14.55 0.74 -30.36
N TRP A 341 -14.07 -0.48 -30.16
CA TRP A 341 -13.08 -0.80 -29.13
C TRP A 341 -11.66 -0.32 -29.49
N ALA A 342 -11.38 -0.02 -30.77
CA ALA A 342 -10.10 0.54 -31.20
C ALA A 342 -10.04 2.07 -31.00
N ALA A 343 -11.19 2.77 -31.03
CA ALA A 343 -11.26 4.20 -30.77
C ALA A 343 -10.71 4.59 -29.39
N LEU A 344 -9.72 5.49 -29.38
CA LEU A 344 -9.23 6.15 -28.16
C LEU A 344 -10.19 7.29 -27.78
N PRO A 345 -10.39 7.60 -26.48
CA PRO A 345 -11.24 8.71 -26.04
C PRO A 345 -10.69 10.07 -26.48
N ASP A 346 -11.57 11.06 -26.57
CA ASP A 346 -11.21 12.44 -26.93
C ASP A 346 -10.12 13.00 -25.99
N GLY A 347 -9.11 13.66 -26.58
CA GLY A 347 -7.96 14.21 -25.86
C GLY A 347 -6.87 13.19 -25.49
N ALA A 348 -7.09 11.88 -25.64
CA ALA A 348 -6.04 10.87 -25.42
C ALA A 348 -4.91 10.94 -26.46
N LYS A 349 -5.19 11.43 -27.67
CA LYS A 349 -4.19 11.69 -28.72
C LYS A 349 -3.49 13.03 -28.50
N THR A 350 -2.56 13.07 -27.54
CA THR A 350 -1.53 14.12 -27.47
C THR A 350 -0.15 13.47 -27.34
N GLU A 351 0.57 13.38 -28.46
CA GLU A 351 2.02 13.26 -28.42
C GLU A 351 2.57 14.50 -27.70
N LYS A 352 3.28 14.30 -26.59
CA LYS A 352 3.89 15.37 -25.80
C LYS A 352 5.38 15.39 -26.12
N GLU A 353 5.94 16.52 -26.59
CA GLU A 353 7.37 16.60 -26.91
C GLU A 353 8.25 16.10 -25.74
N PRO A 354 9.26 15.25 -25.99
CA PRO A 354 10.18 14.80 -24.96
C PRO A 354 10.92 15.97 -24.30
N VAL A 355 10.75 16.14 -23.00
CA VAL A 355 11.39 17.22 -22.25
C VAL A 355 12.89 16.91 -22.12
N LYS A 356 13.72 17.73 -22.75
CA LYS A 356 15.17 17.57 -22.72
C LYS A 356 15.70 17.92 -21.31
N PRO A 357 16.46 17.03 -20.65
CA PRO A 357 17.05 17.32 -19.34
C PRO A 357 17.90 18.59 -19.35
N GLY A 358 17.70 19.44 -18.34
CA GLY A 358 18.40 20.70 -18.18
C GLY A 358 19.70 20.58 -17.37
N ALA A 359 19.97 21.58 -16.53
CA ALA A 359 21.17 21.61 -15.71
C ALA A 359 21.15 20.53 -14.60
N SER A 360 22.31 20.26 -14.00
CA SER A 360 22.42 19.41 -12.81
C SER A 360 21.66 20.04 -11.64
N VAL A 361 20.77 19.28 -10.98
CA VAL A 361 19.98 19.75 -9.83
C VAL A 361 20.34 18.99 -8.56
N LEU A 362 20.63 17.69 -8.66
CA LEU A 362 21.13 16.87 -7.56
C LEU A 362 22.33 16.06 -8.02
N LYS A 363 23.43 16.12 -7.26
CA LYS A 363 24.61 15.29 -7.44
C LYS A 363 24.92 14.54 -6.15
N VAL A 364 25.16 13.24 -6.26
CA VAL A 364 25.50 12.34 -5.17
C VAL A 364 26.82 11.68 -5.53
N ASP A 365 27.84 11.80 -4.67
CA ASP A 365 29.17 11.23 -4.91
C ASP A 365 29.62 10.36 -3.74
N ASN A 366 29.86 9.08 -4.00
CA ASN A 366 30.43 8.10 -3.07
C ASN A 366 29.69 7.98 -1.73
N LEU A 367 28.37 8.21 -1.74
CA LEU A 367 27.55 8.35 -0.54
C LEU A 367 27.42 7.02 0.21
N LYS A 368 27.66 7.09 1.53
CA LYS A 368 27.52 6.00 2.50
C LYS A 368 26.55 6.35 3.62
N LYS A 369 25.86 5.32 4.12
CA LYS A 369 25.05 5.40 5.34
C LYS A 369 25.13 4.08 6.10
N TYR A 370 25.73 4.16 7.29
CA TYR A 370 25.85 3.06 8.23
C TYR A 370 24.98 3.30 9.47
N TYR A 371 24.44 2.23 10.04
CA TYR A 371 23.68 2.26 11.29
C TYR A 371 24.30 1.34 12.33
N HIS A 372 24.62 1.87 13.52
CA HIS A 372 25.16 1.08 14.63
C HIS A 372 24.02 0.55 15.51
N VAL A 373 23.77 -0.76 15.45
CA VAL A 373 22.74 -1.45 16.21
C VAL A 373 23.32 -1.91 17.55
N ALA A 374 22.97 -1.19 18.61
CA ALA A 374 23.35 -1.54 19.98
C ALA A 374 22.57 -2.77 20.47
N ALA A 375 23.14 -3.96 20.30
CA ALA A 375 22.57 -5.22 20.79
C ALA A 375 22.59 -5.29 22.32
N ASN A 376 21.48 -4.93 22.98
CA ASN A 376 21.21 -5.12 24.41
C ASN A 376 22.39 -4.82 25.35
N ALA A 377 22.98 -3.62 25.25
CA ALA A 377 24.13 -3.18 26.05
C ALA A 377 23.94 -3.20 27.59
N ILE A 378 22.72 -3.48 28.07
CA ILE A 378 22.39 -3.68 29.50
C ILE A 378 22.81 -5.08 30.00
N PHE A 379 22.95 -6.08 29.11
CA PHE A 379 23.31 -7.47 29.46
C PHE A 379 24.43 -8.05 28.58
N GLY A 380 25.62 -7.43 28.66
CA GLY A 380 26.90 -8.12 28.46
C GLY A 380 27.39 -8.37 27.03
N GLY A 381 28.47 -7.67 26.66
CA GLY A 381 29.54 -8.21 25.80
C GLY A 381 29.27 -8.41 24.30
N ALA A 382 28.07 -8.14 23.79
CA ALA A 382 27.82 -8.17 22.35
C ALA A 382 28.48 -6.97 21.64
N GLU A 383 29.25 -7.23 20.58
CA GLU A 383 29.83 -6.18 19.73
C GLU A 383 28.73 -5.34 19.04
N ALA A 384 29.02 -4.04 18.83
CA ALA A 384 28.13 -3.12 18.14
C ALA A 384 28.03 -3.49 16.65
N ARG A 385 26.92 -4.12 16.25
CA ARG A 385 26.72 -4.56 14.87
C ARG A 385 26.40 -3.37 13.97
N THR A 386 27.09 -3.26 12.85
CA THR A 386 26.90 -2.15 11.91
C THR A 386 26.15 -2.65 10.67
N VAL A 387 25.01 -2.03 10.37
CA VAL A 387 24.25 -2.27 9.13
C VAL A 387 24.78 -1.32 8.05
N LYS A 388 25.24 -1.89 6.93
CA LYS A 388 25.66 -1.14 5.74
C LYS A 388 24.45 -0.90 4.84
N ALA A 389 23.75 0.22 5.03
CA ALA A 389 22.51 0.51 4.29
C ALA A 389 22.78 1.15 2.92
N ASN A 390 23.84 1.96 2.81
CA ASN A 390 24.41 2.44 1.56
C ASN A 390 25.94 2.40 1.69
N GLU A 391 26.63 1.83 0.70
CA GLU A 391 28.08 1.55 0.73
C GLU A 391 28.85 2.34 -0.34
N GLN A 392 28.29 2.47 -1.55
CA GLN A 392 28.85 3.30 -2.61
C GLN A 392 27.76 3.70 -3.61
N ILE A 393 27.13 4.85 -3.37
CA ILE A 393 26.10 5.43 -4.23
C ILE A 393 26.66 6.69 -4.91
N SER A 394 26.73 6.70 -6.24
CA SER A 394 27.20 7.85 -7.04
C SER A 394 26.32 8.05 -8.27
N PHE A 395 25.58 9.15 -8.35
CA PHE A 395 24.75 9.48 -9.52
C PHE A 395 24.44 10.98 -9.62
N GLU A 396 23.93 11.38 -10.79
CA GLU A 396 23.50 12.75 -11.11
C GLU A 396 22.03 12.72 -11.58
N ALA A 397 21.23 13.69 -11.14
CA ALA A 397 19.86 13.95 -11.58
C ALA A 397 19.67 15.42 -12.00
N ARG A 398 19.05 15.64 -13.16
CA ARG A 398 18.98 16.92 -13.88
C ARG A 398 17.58 17.55 -13.88
N GLU A 399 17.52 18.85 -14.15
CA GLU A 399 16.26 19.60 -14.29
C GLU A 399 15.32 18.91 -15.29
N SER A 400 14.07 18.71 -14.90
CA SER A 400 13.06 17.95 -15.66
C SER A 400 13.38 16.47 -15.96
N GLU A 401 14.42 15.88 -15.36
CA GLU A 401 14.73 14.45 -15.51
C GLU A 401 13.97 13.61 -14.47
N THR A 402 13.45 12.45 -14.88
CA THR A 402 12.95 11.40 -13.98
C THR A 402 13.99 10.29 -13.89
N VAL A 403 14.70 10.23 -12.76
CA VAL A 403 15.64 9.15 -12.43
C VAL A 403 14.92 8.16 -11.53
N ALA A 404 14.64 6.96 -12.04
CA ALA A 404 14.03 5.90 -11.26
C ALA A 404 15.08 5.09 -10.47
N ILE A 405 14.69 4.61 -9.29
CA ILE A 405 15.55 3.85 -8.39
C ILE A 405 14.82 2.55 -8.00
N VAL A 406 15.35 1.41 -8.43
CA VAL A 406 14.69 0.09 -8.37
C VAL A 406 15.55 -0.95 -7.66
N GLY A 407 14.93 -2.06 -7.25
CA GLY A 407 15.57 -3.17 -6.54
C GLY A 407 14.68 -3.70 -5.41
N GLU A 408 15.08 -4.80 -4.77
CA GLU A 408 14.36 -5.44 -3.67
C GLU A 408 14.34 -4.60 -2.37
N SER A 409 13.57 -5.02 -1.38
CA SER A 409 13.43 -4.36 -0.10
C SER A 409 14.71 -4.48 0.73
N GLY A 410 15.00 -3.45 1.51
CA GLY A 410 16.25 -3.33 2.26
C GLY A 410 17.50 -3.02 1.42
N CYS A 411 17.43 -2.90 0.09
CA CYS A 411 18.63 -2.61 -0.74
C CYS A 411 19.18 -1.17 -0.61
N GLY A 412 18.55 -0.30 0.18
CA GLY A 412 19.04 1.04 0.53
C GLY A 412 18.25 2.23 -0.02
N LYS A 413 17.18 2.00 -0.80
CA LYS A 413 16.41 3.06 -1.53
C LYS A 413 15.83 4.14 -0.59
N SER A 414 14.99 3.75 0.37
CA SER A 414 14.38 4.71 1.32
C SER A 414 15.37 5.25 2.37
N THR A 415 16.56 4.64 2.52
CA THR A 415 17.64 5.21 3.33
C THR A 415 18.31 6.37 2.60
N LEU A 416 18.63 6.19 1.31
CA LEU A 416 19.07 7.26 0.42
C LEU A 416 18.05 8.42 0.43
N ALA A 417 16.76 8.14 0.28
CA ALA A 417 15.70 9.14 0.37
C ALA A 417 15.75 9.96 1.67
N LYS A 418 15.87 9.30 2.84
CA LYS A 418 15.98 9.98 4.14
C LYS A 418 17.23 10.87 4.26
N VAL A 419 18.37 10.43 3.71
CA VAL A 419 19.61 11.24 3.71
C VAL A 419 19.48 12.46 2.79
N LEU A 420 18.90 12.30 1.60
CA LEU A 420 18.62 13.43 0.70
C LEU A 420 17.71 14.47 1.35
N LEU A 421 16.75 14.05 2.18
CA LEU A 421 15.82 14.93 2.90
C LEU A 421 16.37 15.48 4.22
N GLY A 422 17.46 14.94 4.76
CA GLY A 422 17.99 15.33 6.08
C GLY A 422 17.23 14.72 7.26
N LEU A 423 16.33 13.76 7.02
CA LEU A 423 15.77 12.90 8.07
C LEU A 423 16.84 11.97 8.66
N GLU A 424 17.94 11.81 7.93
CA GLU A 424 19.17 11.13 8.30
C GLU A 424 20.35 11.97 7.78
N THR A 425 21.51 11.90 8.44
CA THR A 425 22.77 12.41 7.88
C THR A 425 23.58 11.28 7.25
N ALA A 426 24.45 11.62 6.29
CA ALA A 426 25.41 10.69 5.69
C ALA A 426 26.48 10.22 6.69
N SER A 427 27.13 9.09 6.39
CA SER A 427 28.30 8.62 7.12
C SER A 427 29.63 9.01 6.45
N ASP A 428 29.64 9.10 5.12
CA ASP A 428 30.76 9.49 4.24
C ASP A 428 30.19 9.78 2.83
N GLY A 429 30.97 10.44 1.96
CA GLY A 429 30.53 10.95 0.65
C GLY A 429 29.82 12.31 0.72
N THR A 430 29.40 12.84 -0.44
CA THR A 430 28.79 14.18 -0.56
C THR A 430 27.44 14.16 -1.31
N VAL A 431 26.59 15.15 -1.02
CA VAL A 431 25.31 15.37 -1.69
C VAL A 431 25.12 16.86 -1.93
N THR A 432 25.10 17.28 -3.19
CA THR A 432 24.92 18.68 -3.59
C THR A 432 23.55 18.89 -4.23
N LEU A 433 22.75 19.80 -3.65
CA LEU A 433 21.47 20.27 -4.19
C LEU A 433 21.67 21.66 -4.82
N GLY A 434 21.72 21.72 -6.15
CA GLY A 434 22.20 22.88 -6.89
C GLY A 434 23.66 23.21 -6.54
N ASN A 435 23.86 24.25 -5.72
CA ASN A 435 25.19 24.71 -5.27
C ASN A 435 25.41 24.51 -3.76
N ALA A 436 24.51 23.83 -3.05
CA ALA A 436 24.57 23.65 -1.59
C ALA A 436 24.80 22.19 -1.21
N GLU A 437 25.82 21.92 -0.39
CA GLU A 437 26.00 20.61 0.24
C GLU A 437 24.97 20.41 1.36
N ILE A 438 24.38 19.21 1.42
CA ILE A 438 23.27 18.88 2.34
C ILE A 438 23.44 17.56 3.09
N GLN A 439 24.51 16.78 2.81
CA GLN A 439 24.69 15.43 3.36
C GLN A 439 24.81 15.38 4.89
N SER A 440 25.33 16.44 5.51
CA SER A 440 25.63 16.49 6.95
C SER A 440 24.61 17.29 7.77
N SER A 441 23.66 17.97 7.14
CA SER A 441 22.72 18.88 7.81
C SER A 441 21.34 18.22 8.02
N PRO A 442 20.92 17.98 9.28
CA PRO A 442 19.59 17.47 9.62
C PRO A 442 18.46 18.40 9.17
N ILE A 443 17.25 17.86 9.03
CA ILE A 443 16.06 18.59 8.59
C ILE A 443 15.72 19.80 9.49
N GLU A 444 16.06 19.74 10.77
CA GLU A 444 15.89 20.82 11.75
C GLU A 444 16.83 22.01 11.51
N GLU A 445 18.01 21.78 10.92
CA GLU A 445 19.03 22.79 10.64
C GLU A 445 18.92 23.38 9.22
N ARG A 446 18.19 22.70 8.32
CA ARG A 446 17.96 23.15 6.95
C ARG A 446 17.01 24.36 6.91
N ASN A 447 17.41 25.40 6.18
CA ASN A 447 16.59 26.60 6.01
C ASN A 447 15.33 26.33 5.15
N THR A 448 14.38 27.27 5.16
CA THR A 448 13.10 27.14 4.45
C THR A 448 13.27 26.84 2.95
N ASP A 449 14.32 27.37 2.32
CA ASP A 449 14.53 27.30 0.88
C ASP A 449 15.14 25.94 0.48
N THR A 450 16.05 25.39 1.29
CA THR A 450 16.55 24.02 1.14
C THR A 450 15.42 23.00 1.36
N VAL A 451 14.58 23.21 2.38
CA VAL A 451 13.46 22.29 2.67
C VAL A 451 12.37 22.37 1.61
N SER A 452 12.02 23.55 1.08
CA SER A 452 11.05 23.65 -0.02
C SER A 452 11.61 23.12 -1.35
N ALA A 453 12.92 23.26 -1.59
CA ALA A 453 13.57 22.80 -2.82
C ALA A 453 13.62 21.26 -2.98
N ILE A 454 13.68 20.48 -1.89
CA ILE A 454 13.56 19.01 -1.93
C ILE A 454 12.41 18.51 -1.06
N GLN A 455 11.43 17.85 -1.70
CA GLN A 455 10.20 17.37 -1.05
C GLN A 455 9.99 15.88 -1.28
N MET A 456 9.15 15.26 -0.44
CA MET A 456 8.89 13.82 -0.47
C MET A 456 7.41 13.49 -0.63
N VAL A 457 7.10 12.56 -1.54
CA VAL A 457 5.87 11.75 -1.48
C VAL A 457 6.26 10.43 -0.82
N PHE A 458 5.64 10.10 0.31
CA PHE A 458 5.97 8.91 1.11
C PHE A 458 5.14 7.70 0.65
N GLN A 459 5.71 6.51 0.85
CA GLN A 459 5.09 5.21 0.57
C GLN A 459 3.73 5.05 1.28
N ASN A 460 3.66 5.34 2.58
CA ASN A 460 2.39 5.25 3.32
C ASN A 460 1.68 6.62 3.45
N PRO A 461 0.62 6.91 2.67
CA PRO A 461 -0.14 8.15 2.80
C PRO A 461 -0.76 8.37 4.18
N PHE A 462 -1.11 7.28 4.90
CA PHE A 462 -1.82 7.35 6.17
C PHE A 462 -0.97 8.01 7.27
N ASP A 463 0.34 7.73 7.28
CA ASP A 463 1.27 8.27 8.28
C ASP A 463 1.60 9.75 8.02
N THR A 464 1.49 10.22 6.76
CA THR A 464 1.80 11.61 6.41
C THR A 464 0.72 12.61 6.84
N LEU A 465 -0.53 12.16 7.01
CA LEU A 465 -1.71 13.01 7.22
C LEU A 465 -2.17 12.95 8.68
N ASN A 466 -2.14 14.09 9.36
CA ASN A 466 -2.62 14.17 10.75
C ASN A 466 -4.14 13.88 10.78
N PRO A 467 -4.61 12.82 11.46
CA PRO A 467 -6.00 12.39 11.42
C PRO A 467 -6.96 13.29 12.21
N SER A 468 -6.45 14.32 12.88
CA SER A 468 -7.20 15.32 13.67
C SER A 468 -7.36 16.67 12.95
N HIS A 469 -6.88 16.82 11.71
CA HIS A 469 -6.97 18.05 10.92
C HIS A 469 -7.59 17.80 9.54
N SER A 470 -8.36 18.77 9.02
CA SER A 470 -8.93 18.67 7.66
C SER A 470 -7.85 18.78 6.58
N VAL A 471 -8.12 18.23 5.40
CA VAL A 471 -7.20 18.26 4.24
C VAL A 471 -6.72 19.68 3.92
N GLY A 472 -7.64 20.63 3.81
CA GLY A 472 -7.33 22.02 3.46
C GLY A 472 -6.44 22.69 4.51
N SER A 473 -6.69 22.43 5.80
CA SER A 473 -5.83 22.97 6.88
C SER A 473 -4.41 22.40 6.84
N GLN A 474 -4.23 21.15 6.40
CA GLN A 474 -2.91 20.53 6.27
C GLN A 474 -2.13 21.04 5.06
N ILE A 475 -2.82 21.35 3.95
CA ILE A 475 -2.20 22.00 2.77
C ILE A 475 -1.83 23.46 3.09
N ILE A 476 -2.74 24.21 3.72
CA ILE A 476 -2.47 25.61 4.13
C ILE A 476 -1.27 25.68 5.09
N ARG A 477 -1.19 24.78 6.08
CA ARG A 477 -0.04 24.71 7.00
C ARG A 477 1.30 24.46 6.28
N THR A 478 1.30 23.73 5.17
CA THR A 478 2.50 23.58 4.33
C THR A 478 2.85 24.89 3.61
N LEU A 479 1.87 25.57 3.02
CA LEU A 479 2.06 26.88 2.38
C LEU A 479 2.61 27.92 3.37
N GLU A 480 2.09 27.95 4.59
CA GLU A 480 2.56 28.81 5.69
C GLU A 480 4.01 28.53 6.07
N LYS A 481 4.39 27.25 6.24
CA LYS A 481 5.78 26.85 6.50
C LYS A 481 6.75 27.32 5.41
N PHE A 482 6.32 27.28 4.16
CA PHE A 482 7.11 27.73 3.01
C PHE A 482 6.96 29.23 2.69
N LYS A 483 6.23 30.00 3.53
CA LYS A 483 5.99 31.45 3.37
C LYS A 483 5.28 31.80 2.05
N ILE A 484 4.53 30.86 1.48
CA ILE A 484 3.77 31.02 0.23
C ILE A 484 2.39 31.60 0.54
N GLY A 485 1.98 32.58 -0.29
CA GLY A 485 0.78 33.39 -0.07
C GLY A 485 0.97 34.41 1.04
N ARG A 486 0.60 35.67 0.78
CA ARG A 486 0.72 36.82 1.70
C ARG A 486 -0.48 36.90 2.64
N SER A 487 -1.69 36.62 2.13
CA SER A 487 -2.95 36.61 2.88
C SER A 487 -3.49 35.19 3.12
N VAL A 488 -4.54 35.07 3.94
CA VAL A 488 -5.27 33.81 4.15
C VAL A 488 -6.01 33.42 2.87
N GLU A 489 -6.53 34.40 2.14
CA GLU A 489 -7.27 34.27 0.89
C GLU A 489 -6.36 33.73 -0.22
N GLU A 490 -5.14 34.26 -0.36
CA GLU A 490 -4.12 33.75 -1.29
C GLU A 490 -3.77 32.28 -0.98
N ARG A 491 -3.60 31.92 0.31
CA ARG A 491 -3.31 30.52 0.70
C ARG A 491 -4.51 29.61 0.47
N ARG A 492 -5.74 30.09 0.67
CA ARG A 492 -6.97 29.33 0.38
C ARG A 492 -7.13 29.09 -1.12
N GLN A 493 -6.90 30.11 -1.94
CA GLN A 493 -6.92 30.01 -3.40
C GLN A 493 -5.81 29.05 -3.88
N ARG A 494 -4.59 29.17 -3.38
CA ARG A 494 -3.48 28.25 -3.71
C ARG A 494 -3.75 26.81 -3.23
N MET A 495 -4.44 26.62 -2.11
CA MET A 495 -4.89 25.30 -1.64
C MET A 495 -5.92 24.69 -2.59
N PHE A 496 -6.86 25.48 -3.14
CA PHE A 496 -7.77 25.00 -4.18
C PHE A 496 -7.04 24.66 -5.47
N GLU A 497 -6.09 25.47 -5.93
CA GLU A 497 -5.24 25.14 -7.09
C GLU A 497 -4.48 23.82 -6.90
N LEU A 498 -4.01 23.53 -5.68
CA LEU A 498 -3.33 22.27 -5.37
C LEU A 498 -4.30 21.08 -5.33
N LEU A 499 -5.56 21.26 -4.93
CA LEU A 499 -6.60 20.22 -5.04
C LEU A 499 -7.01 19.98 -6.50
N ASP A 500 -7.22 21.04 -7.27
CA ASP A 500 -7.57 20.98 -8.69
C ASP A 500 -6.44 20.33 -9.50
N LEU A 501 -5.17 20.67 -9.19
CA LEU A 501 -3.97 20.07 -9.76
C LEU A 501 -3.99 18.55 -9.59
N VAL A 502 -4.20 18.06 -8.36
CA VAL A 502 -4.31 16.62 -8.06
C VAL A 502 -5.69 16.03 -8.39
N LYS A 503 -6.49 16.74 -9.19
CA LYS A 503 -7.84 16.39 -9.68
C LYS A 503 -8.76 15.87 -8.56
N LEU A 504 -8.77 16.55 -7.40
CA LEU A 504 -9.68 16.31 -6.28
C LEU A 504 -10.71 17.46 -6.17
N PRO A 505 -12.02 17.19 -6.04
CA PRO A 505 -13.02 18.25 -5.90
C PRO A 505 -12.74 19.14 -4.69
N ARG A 506 -12.86 20.46 -4.84
CA ARG A 506 -12.53 21.47 -3.81
C ARG A 506 -13.23 21.24 -2.46
N ALA A 507 -14.40 20.59 -2.44
CA ALA A 507 -15.10 20.14 -1.22
C ALA A 507 -14.29 19.16 -0.34
N PHE A 508 -13.22 18.55 -0.86
CA PHE A 508 -12.31 17.71 -0.08
C PHE A 508 -11.51 18.53 0.95
N ALA A 509 -11.37 19.85 0.78
CA ALA A 509 -10.67 20.73 1.74
C ALA A 509 -11.22 20.63 3.17
N GLU A 510 -12.51 20.35 3.33
CA GLU A 510 -13.20 20.25 4.63
C GLU A 510 -13.25 18.81 5.17
N ARG A 511 -12.93 17.81 4.34
CA ARG A 511 -12.91 16.40 4.75
C ARG A 511 -11.74 16.11 5.70
N MET A 512 -11.92 15.13 6.58
CA MET A 512 -10.88 14.58 7.45
C MET A 512 -10.21 13.36 6.78
N PRO A 513 -8.92 13.07 7.01
CA PRO A 513 -8.22 11.93 6.39
C PRO A 513 -8.90 10.56 6.58
N ARG A 514 -9.67 10.39 7.68
CA ARG A 514 -10.46 9.18 7.96
C ARG A 514 -11.65 8.95 6.99
N GLN A 515 -12.04 9.97 6.22
CA GLN A 515 -13.16 9.94 5.27
C GLN A 515 -12.71 9.71 3.82
N LEU A 516 -11.45 9.27 3.62
CA LEU A 516 -10.79 9.22 2.31
C LEU A 516 -10.24 7.82 2.00
N SER A 517 -10.30 7.41 0.73
CA SER A 517 -9.63 6.19 0.23
C SER A 517 -8.09 6.35 0.25
N GLY A 518 -7.35 5.24 0.05
CA GLY A 518 -5.89 5.27 -0.05
C GLY A 518 -5.40 6.25 -1.12
N GLY A 519 -5.89 6.10 -2.35
CA GLY A 519 -5.55 6.99 -3.48
C GLY A 519 -5.93 8.46 -3.27
N GLN A 520 -7.06 8.74 -2.61
CA GLN A 520 -7.44 10.12 -2.26
C GLN A 520 -6.43 10.74 -1.27
N LYS A 521 -5.97 9.97 -0.26
CA LYS A 521 -4.91 10.42 0.66
C LYS A 521 -3.58 10.60 -0.05
N GLN A 522 -3.20 9.69 -0.95
CA GLN A 522 -1.93 9.76 -1.68
C GLN A 522 -1.87 10.99 -2.58
N ARG A 523 -2.96 11.32 -3.28
CA ARG A 523 -3.09 12.57 -4.04
C ARG A 523 -2.95 13.82 -3.16
N ILE A 524 -3.35 13.78 -1.89
CA ILE A 524 -3.12 14.88 -0.94
C ILE A 524 -1.66 14.91 -0.46
N GLY A 525 -1.00 13.75 -0.33
CA GLY A 525 0.45 13.66 -0.14
C GLY A 525 1.22 14.35 -1.27
N VAL A 526 0.88 14.02 -2.52
CA VAL A 526 1.37 14.69 -3.74
C VAL A 526 1.09 16.20 -3.70
N ALA A 527 -0.14 16.63 -3.41
CA ALA A 527 -0.51 18.05 -3.33
C ALA A 527 0.33 18.82 -2.27
N ARG A 528 0.69 18.17 -1.17
CA ARG A 528 1.54 18.75 -0.11
C ARG A 528 3.01 18.82 -0.53
N ALA A 529 3.55 17.80 -1.19
CA ALA A 529 4.92 17.82 -1.70
C ALA A 529 5.13 18.94 -2.75
N PHE A 530 4.17 19.15 -3.65
CA PHE A 530 4.25 20.19 -4.68
C PHE A 530 3.79 21.59 -4.22
N ALA A 531 3.31 21.73 -2.98
CA ALA A 531 2.93 23.03 -2.42
C ALA A 531 4.11 24.02 -2.37
N GLY A 532 5.34 23.51 -2.17
CA GLY A 532 6.57 24.31 -2.01
C GLY A 532 7.29 24.71 -3.30
N GLN A 533 6.77 24.39 -4.50
CA GLN A 533 7.49 24.57 -5.78
C GLN A 533 8.86 23.84 -5.82
N ALA A 534 8.88 22.58 -5.37
CA ALA A 534 10.11 21.81 -5.23
C ALA A 534 10.88 21.62 -6.55
N LYS A 535 12.20 21.75 -6.47
CA LYS A 535 13.15 21.49 -7.57
C LYS A 535 13.42 20.00 -7.74
N VAL A 536 13.42 19.26 -6.63
CA VAL A 536 13.54 17.80 -6.57
C VAL A 536 12.35 17.25 -5.78
N VAL A 537 11.64 16.26 -6.33
CA VAL A 537 10.69 15.45 -5.56
C VAL A 537 11.19 14.02 -5.50
N VAL A 538 11.36 13.53 -4.27
CA VAL A 538 11.62 12.12 -3.96
C VAL A 538 10.27 11.44 -3.80
N ALA A 539 9.88 10.64 -4.78
CA ALA A 539 8.65 9.87 -4.77
C ALA A 539 8.99 8.44 -4.33
N ASP A 540 8.77 8.14 -3.05
CA ASP A 540 9.03 6.82 -2.47
C ASP A 540 7.77 5.96 -2.60
N GLU A 541 7.74 5.09 -3.61
CA GLU A 541 6.59 4.29 -4.04
C GLU A 541 5.26 5.09 -4.16
N PRO A 542 5.20 6.14 -4.99
CA PRO A 542 4.07 7.07 -5.00
C PRO A 542 2.73 6.44 -5.44
N VAL A 543 2.76 5.23 -6.01
CA VAL A 543 1.61 4.53 -6.57
C VAL A 543 1.39 3.11 -6.01
N SER A 544 2.19 2.63 -5.05
CA SER A 544 2.00 1.28 -4.52
C SER A 544 0.72 1.15 -3.69
N ALA A 545 0.12 -0.05 -3.71
CA ALA A 545 -1.19 -0.34 -3.11
C ALA A 545 -2.34 0.58 -3.59
N LEU A 546 -2.27 1.07 -4.84
CA LEU A 546 -3.37 1.75 -5.53
C LEU A 546 -3.92 0.88 -6.67
N ASP A 547 -5.19 1.08 -7.01
CA ASP A 547 -5.78 0.47 -8.20
C ASP A 547 -5.16 1.02 -9.49
N VAL A 548 -5.03 0.20 -10.54
CA VAL A 548 -4.41 0.59 -11.82
C VAL A 548 -4.94 1.92 -12.40
N SER A 549 -6.26 2.13 -12.30
CA SER A 549 -6.97 3.36 -12.68
C SER A 549 -6.50 4.60 -11.90
N VAL A 550 -6.26 4.45 -10.60
CA VAL A 550 -5.78 5.52 -9.71
C VAL A 550 -4.26 5.72 -9.87
N GLN A 551 -3.51 4.62 -10.05
CA GLN A 551 -2.09 4.60 -10.37
C GLN A 551 -1.81 5.39 -11.65
N ALA A 552 -2.53 5.14 -12.75
CA ALA A 552 -2.49 5.96 -13.96
C ALA A 552 -2.79 7.45 -13.67
N ALA A 553 -3.84 7.73 -12.89
CA ALA A 553 -4.24 9.09 -12.53
C ALA A 553 -3.25 9.83 -11.61
N VAL A 554 -2.31 9.13 -10.98
CA VAL A 554 -1.20 9.68 -10.17
C VAL A 554 0.09 9.77 -11.00
N THR A 555 0.38 8.79 -11.86
CA THR A 555 1.51 8.81 -12.80
C THR A 555 1.42 9.97 -13.78
N GLU A 556 0.29 10.14 -14.48
CA GLU A 556 0.08 11.30 -15.37
C GLU A 556 0.09 12.63 -14.60
N LEU A 557 -0.35 12.64 -13.35
CA LEU A 557 -0.30 13.83 -12.48
C LEU A 557 1.16 14.22 -12.16
N LEU A 558 2.01 13.26 -11.77
CA LEU A 558 3.43 13.50 -11.52
C LEU A 558 4.14 13.98 -12.80
N MET A 559 3.85 13.37 -13.95
CA MET A 559 4.38 13.77 -15.25
C MET A 559 3.94 15.17 -15.68
N ASP A 560 2.65 15.50 -15.58
CA ASP A 560 2.16 16.84 -15.91
C ASP A 560 2.77 17.92 -14.99
N ILE A 561 3.06 17.60 -13.73
CA ILE A 561 3.75 18.51 -12.82
C ILE A 561 5.24 18.63 -13.16
N GLN A 562 5.93 17.52 -13.43
CA GLN A 562 7.33 17.50 -13.86
C GLN A 562 7.52 18.35 -15.14
N ARG A 563 6.66 18.17 -16.15
CA ARG A 563 6.64 18.97 -17.38
C ARG A 563 6.35 20.46 -17.13
N LYS A 564 5.37 20.81 -16.28
CA LYS A 564 4.95 22.22 -16.05
C LYS A 564 5.88 23.01 -15.12
N ASN A 565 6.43 22.37 -14.10
CA ASN A 565 7.27 23.02 -13.08
C ASN A 565 8.78 22.81 -13.30
N LYS A 566 9.17 21.99 -14.28
CA LYS A 566 10.55 21.51 -14.52
C LYS A 566 11.18 20.73 -13.36
N THR A 567 10.35 20.22 -12.45
CA THR A 567 10.79 19.49 -11.25
C THR A 567 11.53 18.20 -11.64
N THR A 568 12.74 18.03 -11.10
CA THR A 568 13.49 16.76 -11.13
C THR A 568 12.77 15.74 -10.26
N MET A 569 12.64 14.50 -10.71
CA MET A 569 11.97 13.45 -9.94
C MET A 569 12.90 12.27 -9.68
N LEU A 570 13.06 11.91 -8.41
CA LEU A 570 13.63 10.62 -8.01
C LEU A 570 12.47 9.67 -7.74
N PHE A 571 12.26 8.70 -8.63
CA PHE A 571 11.11 7.81 -8.60
C PHE A 571 11.51 6.42 -8.07
N ILE A 572 11.33 6.19 -6.76
CA ILE A 572 11.60 4.88 -6.16
C ILE A 572 10.35 4.01 -6.34
N SER A 573 10.53 2.81 -6.89
CA SER A 573 9.44 1.85 -7.14
C SER A 573 9.96 0.41 -7.15
N HIS A 574 9.09 -0.54 -6.81
CA HIS A 574 9.25 -1.96 -7.15
C HIS A 574 8.52 -2.34 -8.46
N ASP A 575 7.41 -1.66 -8.79
CA ASP A 575 6.72 -1.78 -10.08
C ASP A 575 7.64 -1.22 -11.19
N LEU A 576 8.22 -2.15 -11.96
CA LEU A 576 9.12 -1.87 -13.08
C LEU A 576 8.39 -1.49 -14.37
N SER A 577 7.10 -1.83 -14.50
CA SER A 577 6.28 -1.43 -15.67
C SER A 577 5.97 0.07 -15.62
N VAL A 578 5.66 0.60 -14.44
CA VAL A 578 5.58 2.06 -14.23
C VAL A 578 6.94 2.73 -14.40
N VAL A 579 8.04 2.10 -13.95
CA VAL A 579 9.39 2.65 -14.15
C VAL A 579 9.73 2.74 -15.64
N ARG A 580 9.48 1.70 -16.43
CA ARG A 580 9.67 1.71 -17.89
C ARG A 580 8.89 2.86 -18.54
N TYR A 581 7.68 3.10 -18.07
CA TYR A 581 6.82 4.15 -18.60
C TYR A 581 7.30 5.57 -18.22
N ILE A 582 7.64 5.81 -16.95
CA ILE A 582 7.86 7.17 -16.41
C ILE A 582 9.33 7.64 -16.46
N ALA A 583 10.30 6.74 -16.42
CA ALA A 583 11.71 7.08 -16.23
C ALA A 583 12.40 7.54 -17.52
N ASP A 584 13.33 8.48 -17.40
CA ASP A 584 14.31 8.80 -18.45
C ASP A 584 15.57 7.94 -18.28
N ARG A 585 15.95 7.69 -17.01
CA ARG A 585 17.07 6.84 -16.60
C ARG A 585 16.67 5.98 -15.41
N VAL A 586 17.23 4.78 -15.33
CA VAL A 586 16.97 3.81 -14.26
C VAL A 586 18.27 3.49 -13.53
N ILE A 587 18.21 3.40 -12.21
CA ILE A 587 19.30 3.01 -11.30
C ILE A 587 18.85 1.76 -10.54
N VAL A 588 19.56 0.66 -10.73
CA VAL A 588 19.31 -0.63 -10.08
C VAL A 588 20.19 -0.74 -8.83
N MET A 589 19.57 -0.86 -7.66
CA MET A 589 20.26 -0.95 -6.37
C MET A 589 20.18 -2.34 -5.74
N TYR A 590 21.31 -2.84 -5.25
CA TYR A 590 21.39 -4.08 -4.48
C TYR A 590 22.36 -3.94 -3.31
N LEU A 591 21.94 -4.32 -2.10
CA LEU A 591 22.71 -4.27 -0.86
C LEU A 591 23.53 -2.97 -0.64
N GLY A 592 22.94 -1.81 -0.94
CA GLY A 592 23.61 -0.52 -0.72
C GLY A 592 24.59 -0.08 -1.83
N HIS A 593 24.68 -0.81 -2.93
CA HIS A 593 25.42 -0.44 -4.14
C HIS A 593 24.46 -0.15 -5.30
N ILE A 594 24.88 0.73 -6.22
CA ILE A 594 24.33 0.74 -7.59
C ILE A 594 24.99 -0.41 -8.35
N VAL A 595 24.21 -1.36 -8.85
CA VAL A 595 24.71 -2.50 -9.63
C VAL A 595 24.51 -2.36 -11.13
N GLU A 596 23.54 -1.56 -11.57
CA GLU A 596 23.41 -1.13 -12.95
C GLU A 596 22.76 0.25 -13.03
N GLN A 597 23.11 1.06 -14.03
CA GLN A 597 22.42 2.31 -14.34
C GLN A 597 22.53 2.65 -15.82
N GLY A 598 21.49 3.25 -16.41
CA GLY A 598 21.46 3.63 -17.83
C GLY A 598 20.21 4.44 -18.17
N THR A 599 19.96 4.70 -19.46
CA THR A 599 18.62 5.09 -19.92
C THR A 599 17.63 3.94 -19.71
N THR A 600 16.34 4.24 -19.80
CA THR A 600 15.31 3.21 -19.67
C THR A 600 15.46 2.10 -20.72
N ASP A 601 15.68 2.44 -22.00
CA ASP A 601 15.81 1.43 -23.06
C ASP A 601 17.06 0.56 -22.88
N GLN A 602 18.18 1.18 -22.51
CA GLN A 602 19.44 0.49 -22.17
C GLN A 602 19.27 -0.56 -21.08
N ILE A 603 18.48 -0.25 -20.04
CA ILE A 603 18.27 -1.16 -18.90
C ILE A 603 17.28 -2.29 -19.24
N PHE A 604 16.38 -2.10 -20.20
CA PHE A 604 15.37 -3.09 -20.58
C PHE A 604 15.75 -3.94 -21.81
N SER A 605 16.68 -3.47 -22.66
CA SER A 605 17.01 -4.10 -23.96
C SER A 605 18.50 -3.91 -24.36
N PRO A 606 19.42 -4.82 -23.96
CA PRO A 606 19.27 -5.87 -22.95
C PRO A 606 19.87 -5.47 -21.59
N PRO A 607 19.41 -6.07 -20.47
CA PRO A 607 20.01 -5.85 -19.15
C PRO A 607 21.40 -6.52 -19.05
N TYR A 608 22.45 -5.78 -18.68
CA TYR A 608 23.82 -6.30 -18.62
C TYR A 608 24.29 -6.69 -17.21
N HIS A 609 23.51 -6.44 -16.15
CA HIS A 609 23.79 -6.98 -14.83
C HIS A 609 22.85 -8.17 -14.51
N PRO A 610 23.37 -9.34 -14.11
CA PRO A 610 22.60 -10.54 -13.74
C PRO A 610 21.43 -10.36 -12.76
N TYR A 611 21.48 -9.34 -11.90
CA TYR A 611 20.36 -9.00 -11.01
C TYR A 611 19.23 -8.27 -11.74
N THR A 612 19.56 -7.35 -12.65
CA THR A 612 18.60 -6.62 -13.49
C THR A 612 17.87 -7.58 -14.41
N GLU A 613 18.62 -8.49 -15.04
CA GLU A 613 18.09 -9.58 -15.87
C GLU A 613 16.99 -10.37 -15.11
N ALA A 614 17.27 -10.75 -13.86
CA ALA A 614 16.32 -11.47 -13.03
C ALA A 614 15.15 -10.59 -12.53
N LEU A 615 15.38 -9.32 -12.18
CA LEU A 615 14.31 -8.36 -11.85
C LEU A 615 13.30 -8.21 -13.00
N LEU A 616 13.78 -8.04 -14.24
CA LEU A 616 12.91 -7.91 -15.41
C LEU A 616 12.12 -9.19 -15.69
N SER A 617 12.71 -10.37 -15.44
CA SER A 617 12.03 -11.66 -15.63
C SER A 617 10.84 -11.88 -14.69
N ALA A 618 10.86 -11.22 -13.53
CA ALA A 618 9.84 -11.34 -12.50
C ALA A 618 8.63 -10.42 -12.74
N ILE A 619 8.73 -9.42 -13.64
CA ILE A 619 7.66 -8.45 -13.90
C ILE A 619 6.40 -9.16 -14.44
N PRO A 620 5.24 -9.10 -13.77
CA PRO A 620 3.98 -9.56 -14.36
C PRO A 620 3.54 -8.61 -15.47
N ILE A 621 3.27 -9.15 -16.66
CA ILE A 621 2.90 -8.37 -17.85
C ILE A 621 1.45 -8.71 -18.22
N ALA A 622 0.62 -7.68 -18.37
CA ALA A 622 -0.78 -7.82 -18.76
C ALA A 622 -0.94 -7.74 -20.29
N ASP A 623 -0.28 -8.63 -21.02
CA ASP A 623 -0.29 -8.65 -22.49
C ASP A 623 -0.11 -10.09 -22.99
N THR A 624 -1.04 -10.56 -23.82
CA THR A 624 -1.05 -11.92 -24.39
C THR A 624 -0.02 -12.11 -25.51
N SER A 625 0.48 -11.02 -26.11
CA SER A 625 1.48 -11.05 -27.19
C SER A 625 2.94 -11.10 -26.70
N VAL A 626 3.17 -10.92 -25.40
CA VAL A 626 4.53 -10.71 -24.85
C VAL A 626 5.14 -12.02 -24.35
N VAL A 627 6.26 -12.40 -24.95
CA VAL A 627 7.07 -13.55 -24.53
C VAL A 627 8.12 -13.08 -23.54
N LYS A 628 8.14 -13.69 -22.35
CA LYS A 628 9.06 -13.33 -21.25
C LYS A 628 9.92 -14.52 -20.84
N LYS A 629 11.24 -14.35 -20.83
CA LYS A 629 12.18 -15.34 -20.29
C LYS A 629 12.04 -15.38 -18.77
N ARG A 630 11.71 -16.54 -18.19
CA ARG A 630 11.53 -16.73 -16.74
C ARG A 630 12.85 -17.05 -16.06
N ILE A 631 13.26 -16.27 -15.05
CA ILE A 631 14.46 -16.52 -14.25
C ILE A 631 14.07 -16.54 -12.77
N VAL A 632 14.11 -17.72 -12.16
CA VAL A 632 13.85 -17.87 -10.71
C VAL A 632 15.16 -17.62 -9.97
N LEU A 633 15.16 -16.66 -9.04
CA LEU A 633 16.27 -16.46 -8.11
C LEU A 633 16.15 -17.43 -6.93
N GLU A 634 17.16 -18.27 -6.75
CA GLU A 634 17.31 -19.13 -5.58
C GLU A 634 18.01 -18.38 -4.43
N GLY A 635 17.65 -18.71 -3.19
CA GLY A 635 18.22 -18.13 -1.98
C GLY A 635 17.67 -16.75 -1.58
N ASP A 636 17.64 -16.49 -0.28
CA ASP A 636 17.26 -15.19 0.30
C ASP A 636 18.29 -14.09 0.00
N ILE A 637 17.85 -12.84 0.12
CA ILE A 637 18.71 -11.65 0.10
C ILE A 637 19.68 -11.72 1.30
N PRO A 638 21.01 -11.60 1.11
CA PRO A 638 21.98 -11.55 2.20
C PRO A 638 21.71 -10.39 3.16
N SER A 639 22.07 -10.53 4.44
CA SER A 639 21.87 -9.47 5.41
C SER A 639 22.87 -8.33 5.24
N ALA A 640 22.40 -7.08 5.21
CA ALA A 640 23.24 -5.88 5.25
C ALA A 640 24.08 -5.71 6.56
N MET A 641 23.92 -6.61 7.55
CA MET A 641 24.84 -6.75 8.70
C MET A 641 26.06 -7.64 8.41
N ASN A 642 25.98 -8.49 7.39
CA ASN A 642 27.02 -9.45 6.99
C ASN A 642 26.93 -9.69 5.48
N PRO A 643 27.22 -8.66 4.64
CA PRO A 643 27.18 -8.79 3.20
C PRO A 643 28.29 -9.74 2.69
N PRO A 644 28.15 -10.31 1.47
CA PRO A 644 29.24 -11.06 0.84
C PRO A 644 30.51 -10.20 0.70
N PRO A 645 31.72 -10.78 0.87
CA PRO A 645 32.96 -9.98 0.88
C PRO A 645 33.41 -9.51 -0.52
N GLY A 646 33.03 -10.23 -1.58
CA GLY A 646 33.26 -9.84 -2.98
C GLY A 646 32.06 -9.14 -3.61
N CYS A 647 31.61 -9.62 -4.78
CA CYS A 647 30.41 -9.11 -5.45
C CYS A 647 29.16 -9.29 -4.55
N PRO A 648 28.39 -8.22 -4.27
CA PRO A 648 27.22 -8.31 -3.39
C PRO A 648 26.18 -9.36 -3.82
N PHE A 649 26.02 -9.58 -5.14
CA PHE A 649 25.05 -10.52 -5.71
C PHE A 649 25.57 -11.98 -5.84
N GLN A 650 26.83 -12.26 -5.46
CA GLN A 650 27.51 -13.53 -5.77
C GLN A 650 26.83 -14.80 -5.26
N THR A 651 26.00 -14.71 -4.22
CA THR A 651 25.26 -15.85 -3.64
C THR A 651 23.99 -16.23 -4.40
N ARG A 652 23.50 -15.38 -5.32
CA ARG A 652 22.25 -15.59 -6.10
C ARG A 652 22.50 -15.49 -7.63
N CYS A 653 23.75 -15.31 -8.05
CA CYS A 653 24.11 -15.02 -9.44
C CYS A 653 24.28 -16.29 -10.29
N ARG A 654 23.33 -16.55 -11.20
CA ARG A 654 23.39 -17.69 -12.15
C ARG A 654 24.59 -17.65 -13.11
N TRP A 655 25.12 -16.46 -13.37
CA TRP A 655 26.27 -16.21 -14.27
C TRP A 655 27.63 -16.36 -13.58
N LYS A 656 27.67 -16.52 -12.24
CA LYS A 656 28.90 -16.59 -11.44
C LYS A 656 29.95 -17.58 -11.98
N LYS A 657 29.49 -18.72 -12.47
CA LYS A 657 30.29 -19.81 -13.06
C LYS A 657 31.11 -19.42 -14.30
N PHE A 658 30.84 -18.27 -14.92
CA PHE A 658 31.58 -17.74 -16.06
C PHE A 658 32.64 -16.70 -15.66
N VAL A 659 32.71 -16.32 -14.37
CA VAL A 659 33.74 -15.41 -13.84
C VAL A 659 34.92 -16.23 -13.31
N PRO A 660 36.16 -15.97 -13.76
CA PRO A 660 37.34 -16.72 -13.32
C PRO A 660 37.75 -16.41 -11.87
N ASP A 661 38.70 -17.21 -11.37
CA ASP A 661 39.50 -16.99 -10.16
C ASP A 661 38.73 -16.71 -8.85
N ASN A 662 37.44 -17.06 -8.80
CA ASN A 662 36.51 -16.73 -7.70
C ASN A 662 36.50 -15.22 -7.37
N LEU A 663 36.62 -14.36 -8.40
CA LEU A 663 36.58 -12.90 -8.22
C LEU A 663 35.24 -12.44 -7.63
N CYS A 664 34.14 -13.10 -7.98
CA CYS A 664 32.82 -12.85 -7.39
C CYS A 664 32.78 -13.10 -5.87
N GLU A 665 33.48 -14.11 -5.36
CA GLU A 665 33.58 -14.40 -3.93
C GLU A 665 34.48 -13.42 -3.19
N THR A 666 35.57 -13.00 -3.83
CA THR A 666 36.74 -12.40 -3.14
C THR A 666 36.87 -10.89 -3.31
N GLN A 667 36.34 -10.30 -4.38
CA GLN A 667 36.54 -8.89 -4.72
C GLN A 667 35.26 -8.21 -5.22
N VAL A 668 35.02 -6.97 -4.80
CA VAL A 668 33.93 -6.15 -5.32
C VAL A 668 34.24 -5.79 -6.77
N PRO A 669 33.33 -6.05 -7.74
CA PRO A 669 33.57 -5.74 -9.14
C PRO A 669 33.72 -4.23 -9.39
N PRO A 670 34.57 -3.83 -10.36
CA PRO A 670 34.63 -2.45 -10.80
C PRO A 670 33.35 -2.06 -11.54
N LEU A 671 33.07 -0.75 -11.59
CA LEU A 671 31.97 -0.21 -12.38
C LEU A 671 32.41 -0.10 -13.85
N LYS A 672 32.04 -1.08 -14.68
CA LYS A 672 32.28 -1.08 -16.12
C LYS A 672 31.36 -0.04 -16.78
N ASP A 673 31.92 0.80 -17.66
CA ASP A 673 31.15 1.70 -18.53
C ASP A 673 30.92 0.99 -19.87
N LEU A 674 29.65 0.91 -20.29
CA LEU A 674 29.18 0.18 -21.47
C LEU A 674 28.87 1.14 -22.63
N GLY A 675 29.14 2.44 -22.46
CA GLY A 675 28.84 3.47 -23.44
C GLY A 675 27.50 4.17 -23.19
N GLY A 676 27.36 5.39 -23.73
CA GLY A 676 26.14 6.21 -23.56
C GLY A 676 25.81 6.62 -22.11
N GLY A 677 26.68 6.30 -21.13
CA GLY A 677 26.40 6.48 -19.70
C GLY A 677 25.80 5.24 -19.01
N HIS A 678 25.60 4.14 -19.74
CA HIS A 678 25.23 2.83 -19.20
C HIS A 678 26.42 2.25 -18.43
N ARG A 679 26.20 1.78 -17.20
CA ARG A 679 27.23 1.17 -16.36
C ARG A 679 26.72 -0.05 -15.62
N SER A 680 27.57 -1.05 -15.47
CA SER A 680 27.29 -2.31 -14.78
C SER A 680 28.41 -2.66 -13.79
N LEU A 681 28.06 -3.04 -12.57
CA LEU A 681 28.99 -3.43 -11.50
C LEU A 681 29.24 -4.95 -11.56
N CYS A 682 29.81 -5.43 -12.67
CA CYS A 682 29.95 -6.86 -12.94
C CYS A 682 31.37 -7.28 -13.35
N TRP A 683 31.73 -8.52 -12.99
CA TRP A 683 32.97 -9.17 -13.43
C TRP A 683 32.85 -9.88 -14.80
N LEU A 684 31.66 -9.90 -15.43
CA LEU A 684 31.49 -10.51 -16.75
C LEU A 684 32.30 -9.77 -17.82
N ASP A 685 33.04 -10.53 -18.63
CA ASP A 685 33.76 -10.01 -19.80
C ASP A 685 32.79 -9.62 -20.93
N ASP A 686 33.30 -8.90 -21.92
CA ASP A 686 32.48 -8.33 -22.99
C ASP A 686 31.93 -9.42 -23.95
N ALA A 687 32.53 -10.62 -23.99
CA ALA A 687 32.01 -11.74 -24.77
C ALA A 687 30.81 -12.41 -24.08
N GLN A 688 30.83 -12.55 -22.75
CA GLN A 688 29.66 -12.98 -21.99
C GLN A 688 28.53 -11.95 -22.06
N LEU A 689 28.85 -10.65 -21.92
CA LEU A 689 27.85 -9.58 -22.04
C LEU A 689 27.21 -9.55 -23.45
N ALA A 690 27.96 -9.83 -24.51
CA ALA A 690 27.43 -9.95 -25.87
C ALA A 690 26.46 -11.14 -26.09
N THR A 691 26.38 -12.09 -25.15
CA THR A 691 25.37 -13.18 -25.15
C THR A 691 24.12 -12.86 -24.32
N MET A 692 24.04 -11.68 -23.70
CA MET A 692 22.87 -11.27 -22.93
C MET A 692 21.80 -10.67 -23.85
N GLU A 693 20.75 -11.45 -24.09
CA GLU A 693 19.59 -11.08 -24.89
C GLU A 693 18.50 -10.38 -24.04
N PRO A 694 17.56 -9.64 -24.66
CA PRO A 694 16.39 -9.11 -23.97
C PRO A 694 15.58 -10.19 -23.24
N VAL A 695 15.05 -9.81 -22.07
CA VAL A 695 14.26 -10.69 -21.18
C VAL A 695 12.76 -10.67 -21.55
N ILE A 696 12.33 -9.61 -22.24
CA ILE A 696 10.96 -9.36 -22.69
C ILE A 696 11.04 -9.14 -24.22
N SER A 697 10.25 -9.89 -24.99
CA SER A 697 10.13 -9.78 -26.45
C SER A 697 8.67 -9.90 -26.90
N PHE A 698 8.36 -9.47 -28.13
CA PHE A 698 7.02 -9.53 -28.69
C PHE A 698 6.88 -10.70 -29.68
N ALA A 699 5.76 -11.41 -29.65
CA ALA A 699 5.46 -12.46 -30.62
C ALA A 699 5.09 -11.85 -31.98
N GLY A 700 6.06 -11.78 -32.90
CA GLY A 700 5.82 -11.35 -34.29
C GLY A 700 6.85 -10.38 -34.86
N GLU A 701 7.76 -9.83 -34.04
CA GLU A 701 8.96 -9.19 -34.58
C GLU A 701 9.86 -10.29 -35.20
N PRO A 702 10.41 -10.09 -36.41
CA PRO A 702 11.36 -11.04 -36.98
C PRO A 702 12.65 -11.03 -36.14
N GLU A 703 13.35 -12.17 -36.09
CA GLU A 703 14.69 -12.23 -35.51
C GLU A 703 15.65 -11.39 -36.37
N ASP A 704 15.93 -10.15 -35.95
CA ASP A 704 16.98 -9.32 -36.53
C ASP A 704 18.33 -10.02 -36.32
N ASP A 705 18.90 -10.51 -37.42
CA ASP A 705 20.15 -11.28 -37.42
C ASP A 705 21.28 -10.47 -36.75
N PRO A 706 21.88 -10.98 -35.65
CA PRO A 706 22.90 -10.26 -34.88
C PRO A 706 24.16 -9.93 -35.72
N ALA A 707 24.30 -10.48 -36.92
CA ALA A 707 25.34 -10.09 -37.88
C ALA A 707 25.28 -8.62 -38.37
N THR A 708 24.14 -7.92 -38.24
CA THR A 708 23.96 -6.59 -38.86
C THR A 708 24.15 -5.37 -37.95
N ALA A 709 24.24 -5.55 -36.62
CA ALA A 709 24.27 -4.45 -35.65
C ALA A 709 25.69 -4.11 -35.11
N ALA A 710 26.71 -4.07 -35.98
CA ALA A 710 28.10 -3.81 -35.59
C ALA A 710 28.55 -2.35 -35.86
N PRO A 711 28.78 -1.50 -34.84
CA PRO A 711 29.33 -0.16 -35.04
C PRO A 711 30.84 -0.22 -35.32
N THR A 712 31.24 -0.07 -36.59
CA THR A 712 32.65 -0.14 -37.01
C THR A 712 33.48 1.04 -36.50
N VAL A 713 34.26 0.82 -35.43
CA VAL A 713 35.21 1.81 -34.88
C VAL A 713 36.48 1.88 -35.74
N GLU A 714 36.43 2.61 -36.87
CA GLU A 714 37.63 2.88 -37.68
C GLU A 714 38.57 3.88 -36.99
N THR A 715 39.73 3.39 -36.54
CA THR A 715 40.79 4.21 -35.93
C THR A 715 41.69 4.89 -36.98
N ARG A 716 41.16 5.90 -37.70
CA ARG A 716 41.97 6.66 -38.67
C ARG A 716 42.85 7.74 -38.02
N ARG A 717 44.17 7.50 -38.07
CA ARG A 717 45.22 8.46 -37.68
C ARG A 717 45.19 9.71 -38.58
N ARG A 718 45.63 10.85 -38.03
CA ARG A 718 45.83 12.11 -38.78
C ARG A 718 46.79 11.91 -39.97
N GLY A 719 46.33 12.25 -41.16
CA GLY A 719 47.16 12.50 -42.35
C GLY A 719 46.64 13.75 -43.06
N ALA A 720 47.49 14.76 -43.23
CA ALA A 720 47.09 16.04 -43.81
C ALA A 720 47.53 16.17 -45.27
N LYS A 721 46.63 16.61 -46.18
CA LYS A 721 46.98 17.47 -47.34
C LYS A 721 45.78 17.98 -48.15
N SER A 722 45.81 19.31 -48.38
CA SER A 722 45.47 20.03 -49.62
C SER A 722 44.18 19.76 -50.43
N GLN A 723 43.34 20.80 -50.43
CA GLN A 723 42.90 21.59 -51.61
C GLN A 723 41.74 21.15 -52.54
N LYS A 724 41.04 22.23 -52.97
CA LYS A 724 40.17 22.46 -54.14
C LYS A 724 38.71 22.01 -54.08
N ALA A 725 37.89 22.81 -54.76
CA ALA A 725 36.45 22.69 -54.97
C ALA A 725 36.18 22.49 -56.48
N VAL A 726 34.94 22.20 -56.88
CA VAL A 726 34.27 22.71 -58.10
C VAL A 726 32.79 22.27 -58.14
N GLU A 727 31.90 23.26 -58.28
CA GLU A 727 30.63 23.37 -59.04
C GLU A 727 29.50 22.28 -59.03
N GLN A 728 28.33 22.74 -59.51
CA GLN A 728 27.06 22.04 -59.81
C GLN A 728 27.07 21.60 -61.32
N PRO A 729 25.96 21.33 -62.09
CA PRO A 729 24.50 21.32 -61.79
C PRO A 729 23.61 20.26 -62.50
N GLY A 730 22.29 20.32 -62.22
CA GLY A 730 21.19 19.84 -63.10
C GLY A 730 20.57 18.48 -62.74
N GLY A 731 19.26 18.23 -62.97
CA GLY A 731 18.16 19.14 -63.30
C GLY A 731 16.91 18.47 -63.92
N SER A 732 15.70 18.98 -63.63
CA SER A 732 14.38 18.66 -64.25
C SER A 732 13.82 17.22 -64.06
N GLU A 733 12.53 16.89 -64.25
CA GLU A 733 11.33 17.61 -64.74
C GLU A 733 10.13 17.56 -63.74
N ALA A 734 8.97 18.12 -64.10
CA ALA A 734 7.78 18.28 -63.24
C ALA A 734 6.43 17.98 -63.96
N ARG A 735 5.31 17.94 -63.22
CA ARG A 735 3.92 18.09 -63.74
C ARG A 735 2.94 18.58 -62.66
N THR A 736 1.95 19.39 -63.05
CA THR A 736 0.84 19.98 -62.26
C THR A 736 -0.50 19.73 -62.99
N PRO A 737 -1.72 20.00 -62.43
CA PRO A 737 -2.30 21.31 -62.06
C PRO A 737 -2.77 21.36 -60.57
N ALA A 738 -3.15 22.47 -59.89
CA ALA A 738 -3.97 23.66 -60.20
C ALA A 738 -5.51 23.37 -60.24
N GLU A 739 -6.46 24.20 -59.76
CA GLU A 739 -6.48 25.63 -59.33
C GLU A 739 -7.49 25.87 -58.18
N ALA A 740 -7.39 27.02 -57.47
CA ALA A 740 -8.53 27.85 -56.98
C ALA A 740 -8.04 29.17 -56.33
N LEU A 741 -8.79 30.27 -56.50
CA LEU A 741 -8.46 31.62 -56.01
C LEU A 741 -9.56 32.19 -55.09
N ARG A 742 -9.19 33.06 -54.13
CA ARG A 742 -9.78 34.41 -53.94
C ARG A 742 -9.12 35.24 -52.83
N GLU A 743 -9.18 36.56 -53.00
CA GLU A 743 -8.78 37.62 -52.07
C GLU A 743 -10.02 38.17 -51.34
N GLU A 744 -9.84 38.86 -50.19
CA GLU A 744 -10.64 40.05 -49.83
C GLU A 744 -9.95 40.88 -48.71
N GLU A 745 -10.37 42.13 -48.51
CA GLU A 745 -9.59 43.19 -47.84
C GLU A 745 -9.97 43.51 -46.37
N HIS A 746 -9.13 44.32 -45.71
CA HIS A 746 -9.39 44.95 -44.40
C HIS A 746 -10.56 45.96 -44.40
N PRO A 747 -11.17 46.23 -43.22
CA PRO A 747 -11.03 47.60 -42.71
C PRO A 747 -10.90 47.77 -41.17
N LYS A 748 -9.76 48.36 -40.78
CA LYS A 748 -9.59 49.53 -39.89
C LYS A 748 -10.41 49.72 -38.58
N VAL A 749 -9.64 49.78 -37.49
CA VAL A 749 -9.57 50.90 -36.50
C VAL A 749 -10.77 51.23 -35.58
N ARG A 750 -10.51 51.14 -34.26
CA ARG A 750 -10.77 52.26 -33.33
C ARG A 750 -9.73 52.28 -32.19
N ALA A 751 -9.45 53.46 -31.65
CA ALA A 751 -8.38 53.67 -30.67
C ALA A 751 -8.73 54.79 -29.66
N SER A 752 -8.25 54.65 -28.41
CA SER A 752 -8.26 55.74 -27.43
C SER A 752 -7.16 55.59 -26.38
N LYS A 753 -6.19 56.50 -26.48
CA LYS A 753 -5.35 57.15 -25.43
C LYS A 753 -5.52 56.60 -24.00
N ALA A 754 -4.50 56.13 -23.30
CA ALA A 754 -3.18 56.72 -22.97
C ALA A 754 -3.24 57.92 -22.00
N LEU A 755 -2.52 57.78 -20.87
CA LEU A 755 -2.05 58.87 -20.00
C LEU A 755 -0.71 58.44 -19.37
N THR A 756 0.14 59.41 -19.02
CA THR A 756 1.59 59.21 -18.81
C THR A 756 2.06 59.62 -17.42
N GLY A 757 3.02 58.89 -16.86
CA GLY A 757 3.84 59.32 -15.71
C GLY A 757 5.30 58.91 -15.92
N LYS A 758 6.25 59.82 -15.66
CA LYS A 758 7.69 59.59 -15.87
C LYS A 758 8.43 59.22 -14.59
N ALA A 759 9.62 58.64 -14.78
CA ALA A 759 10.58 58.32 -13.71
C ALA A 759 11.15 59.58 -13.01
N GLY A 760 11.79 59.35 -11.86
CA GLY A 760 12.65 60.32 -11.19
C GLY A 760 13.68 59.61 -10.31
N ASP A 761 14.96 59.85 -10.58
CA ASP A 761 16.06 59.47 -9.69
C ASP A 761 16.07 60.36 -8.44
N SER A 762 16.42 59.80 -7.28
CA SER A 762 17.34 60.44 -6.33
C SER A 762 17.67 59.52 -5.15
N ALA A 763 18.94 59.52 -4.77
CA ALA A 763 19.40 59.10 -3.45
C ALA A 763 19.96 60.31 -2.70
N PRO A 764 19.84 60.35 -1.36
CA PRO A 764 20.82 61.04 -0.53
C PRO A 764 21.43 60.13 0.56
N LYS A 765 22.47 60.65 1.22
CA LYS A 765 23.28 59.95 2.26
C LYS A 765 23.16 60.66 3.63
N LYS A 766 23.60 59.94 4.67
CA LYS A 766 24.06 60.41 6.02
C LYS A 766 23.00 60.94 7.01
N SER A 767 22.97 60.35 8.21
CA SER A 767 23.32 60.96 9.54
C SER A 767 22.75 60.07 10.67
N LEU A 768 23.54 59.35 11.49
CA LEU A 768 24.32 59.74 12.69
C LEU A 768 23.53 59.64 14.02
N THR A 769 24.17 59.04 15.05
CA THR A 769 23.94 59.20 16.53
C THR A 769 22.56 58.83 17.12
N GLU A 770 22.35 58.39 18.37
CA GLU A 770 23.17 58.16 19.61
C GLU A 770 22.66 56.82 20.28
N VAL A 771 23.41 55.98 21.01
CA VAL A 771 24.10 56.05 22.34
C VAL A 771 23.16 55.93 23.56
N GLY A 772 23.60 55.17 24.59
CA GLY A 772 22.90 54.81 25.84
C GLY A 772 22.80 53.29 26.00
N GLU A 773 23.71 52.56 26.68
CA GLU A 773 24.11 52.60 28.11
C GLU A 773 22.93 52.34 29.08
N GLY A 774 23.01 51.38 30.03
CA GLY A 774 24.03 50.35 30.30
C GLY A 774 23.85 49.66 31.67
N ARG A 775 24.82 48.80 32.05
CA ARG A 775 25.07 48.20 33.39
C ARG A 775 24.06 47.11 33.87
N GLU A 776 24.42 46.14 34.72
CA GLU A 776 25.70 45.86 35.42
C GLU A 776 25.91 44.36 35.78
N ALA A 777 27.17 43.98 36.10
CA ALA A 777 27.67 42.80 36.85
C ALA A 777 27.19 41.36 36.47
N ALA A 778 28.04 40.37 36.14
CA ALA A 778 29.22 39.79 36.84
C ALA A 778 28.85 38.93 38.09
N SER A 779 29.53 37.83 38.47
CA SER A 779 30.50 36.90 37.83
C SER A 779 30.80 35.76 38.83
N ALA A 780 30.84 34.48 38.43
CA ALA A 780 31.56 33.40 39.14
C ALA A 780 31.56 32.06 38.36
N GLU A 781 32.70 31.37 38.32
CA GLU A 781 32.80 29.94 37.97
C GLU A 781 33.09 29.10 39.23
N VAL A 782 32.85 27.77 39.15
CA VAL A 782 33.79 26.67 39.52
C VAL A 782 33.04 25.33 39.65
N ARG A 783 33.72 24.21 39.32
CA ARG A 783 33.26 22.79 39.41
C ARG A 783 34.08 22.04 40.50
N PRO A 784 34.03 20.70 40.66
CA PRO A 784 32.97 19.68 40.53
C PRO A 784 32.78 18.86 41.85
N GLY A 785 31.93 17.82 41.86
CA GLY A 785 31.83 16.82 42.97
C GLY A 785 31.39 15.43 42.49
N THR A 786 31.82 14.35 43.16
CA THR A 786 31.81 12.96 42.63
C THR A 786 31.19 11.88 43.55
N ALA A 787 30.97 10.69 42.97
CA ALA A 787 30.68 9.36 43.57
C ALA A 787 29.24 9.10 44.11
N ARG A 788 28.61 7.90 44.06
CA ARG A 788 28.92 6.42 43.91
C ARG A 788 28.87 5.60 45.23
N THR A 789 28.55 4.30 45.07
CA THR A 789 28.38 3.20 46.07
C THR A 789 26.98 3.14 46.74
N ARG A 790 26.41 1.99 47.17
CA ARG A 790 26.63 0.52 46.99
C ARG A 790 25.23 -0.19 47.18
N ARG A 791 24.92 -1.40 46.64
CA ARG A 791 25.14 -2.80 47.14
C ARG A 791 24.68 -3.05 48.61
N GLU A 792 24.09 -4.19 49.01
CA GLU A 792 23.90 -5.51 48.34
C GLU A 792 22.85 -6.43 49.04
N GLN A 793 22.65 -7.67 48.51
CA GLN A 793 22.02 -8.89 49.11
C GLN A 793 20.48 -8.98 49.19
N ALA A 794 19.83 -10.16 49.25
CA ALA A 794 20.15 -11.53 48.76
C ALA A 794 18.86 -12.43 48.82
N ALA A 795 18.87 -13.62 48.20
CA ALA A 795 17.67 -14.48 48.04
C ALA A 795 17.53 -15.59 49.10
N THR A 796 16.34 -16.19 49.27
CA THR A 796 16.12 -17.67 49.34
C THR A 796 14.63 -18.13 49.41
N LYS A 797 14.32 -19.22 48.67
CA LYS A 797 13.45 -20.41 48.94
C LYS A 797 12.07 -20.31 49.67
N GLY A 798 11.10 -21.16 49.24
CA GLY A 798 10.35 -22.01 50.21
C GLY A 798 8.87 -22.43 50.01
N ALA A 799 8.60 -23.43 49.15
CA ALA A 799 7.70 -24.60 49.31
C ALA A 799 6.36 -24.63 50.14
N VAL A 800 5.29 -25.18 49.49
CA VAL A 800 4.33 -26.26 49.97
C VAL A 800 3.34 -26.02 51.15
N GLY A 801 2.08 -26.49 51.03
CA GLY A 801 1.11 -26.62 52.16
C GLY A 801 -0.32 -27.05 51.80
N VAL A 802 -0.68 -28.33 51.90
CA VAL A 802 -1.86 -29.00 51.29
C VAL A 802 -3.06 -29.28 52.23
N GLN A 803 -4.30 -28.89 51.82
CA GLN A 803 -5.64 -29.50 52.17
C GLN A 803 -6.17 -29.45 53.64
N PRO A 804 -7.40 -29.95 54.02
CA PRO A 804 -8.37 -30.84 53.31
C PRO A 804 -9.92 -30.61 53.42
N ARG A 805 -10.69 -31.52 52.75
CA ARG A 805 -12.14 -31.92 52.86
C ARG A 805 -13.22 -31.07 52.12
N ARG A 806 -13.94 -31.56 51.08
CA ARG A 806 -15.07 -32.57 51.00
C ARG A 806 -16.35 -32.12 51.77
N ILE A 807 -17.62 -32.22 51.29
CA ILE A 807 -18.23 -33.06 50.22
C ILE A 807 -19.72 -32.65 49.83
N LYS A 808 -20.19 -32.96 48.60
CA LYS A 808 -21.63 -33.19 48.11
C LYS A 808 -22.73 -32.10 48.19
N THR A 809 -23.91 -32.12 47.49
CA THR A 809 -24.36 -32.47 46.08
C THR A 809 -25.89 -32.14 45.89
N ALA A 810 -26.32 -31.73 44.66
CA ALA A 810 -27.68 -31.89 44.06
C ALA A 810 -28.90 -31.14 44.71
N SER A 811 -30.11 -30.93 44.13
CA SER A 811 -30.74 -31.21 42.79
C SER A 811 -31.99 -30.29 42.53
N SER A 812 -32.58 -30.31 41.32
CA SER A 812 -33.75 -29.52 40.80
C SER A 812 -35.08 -30.36 40.73
N PRO A 813 -36.17 -30.11 39.92
CA PRO A 813 -36.66 -29.00 39.03
C PRO A 813 -38.23 -28.71 39.06
N LYS A 814 -38.80 -28.02 38.02
CA LYS A 814 -40.25 -27.80 37.60
C LYS A 814 -41.03 -26.62 38.25
N ALA A 815 -42.15 -26.02 37.75
CA ALA A 815 -42.87 -25.79 36.45
C ALA A 815 -44.22 -25.02 36.73
N ALA A 816 -45.08 -24.45 35.85
CA ALA A 816 -45.08 -23.80 34.50
C ALA A 816 -46.52 -23.27 34.11
N ARG A 817 -46.73 -22.70 32.88
CA ARG A 817 -48.00 -22.53 32.08
C ARG A 817 -48.93 -21.25 32.15
N ALA A 818 -49.24 -20.68 30.94
CA ALA A 818 -50.53 -20.12 30.39
C ALA A 818 -51.24 -18.84 30.97
N ALA A 819 -52.15 -18.09 30.27
CA ALA A 819 -52.38 -17.75 28.83
C ALA A 819 -53.60 -16.76 28.60
N MET A 820 -53.63 -15.98 27.49
CA MET A 820 -54.82 -15.36 26.79
C MET A 820 -55.64 -14.21 27.51
N VAL A 821 -56.46 -13.30 26.90
CA VAL A 821 -56.88 -12.97 25.49
C VAL A 821 -57.47 -11.51 25.32
N ALA A 822 -57.38 -10.93 24.09
CA ALA A 822 -58.17 -9.83 23.43
C ALA A 822 -58.35 -8.38 23.99
N GLY A 823 -58.59 -7.44 23.05
CA GLY A 823 -59.11 -6.04 23.22
C GLY A 823 -60.47 -5.85 22.48
N PRO A 824 -61.00 -4.62 22.16
CA PRO A 824 -60.28 -3.57 21.39
C PRO A 824 -60.74 -2.07 21.59
N ALA A 825 -60.27 -1.17 20.68
CA ALA A 825 -60.97 0.00 20.09
C ALA A 825 -60.64 1.48 20.47
N LYS A 826 -59.80 2.10 19.60
CA LYS A 826 -59.86 3.46 18.99
C LYS A 826 -59.40 4.75 19.75
N THR A 827 -58.75 5.59 18.93
CA THR A 827 -58.04 6.89 19.12
C THR A 827 -58.94 8.12 18.86
N PRO A 828 -58.49 9.42 18.87
CA PRO A 828 -57.14 10.05 18.97
C PRO A 828 -57.02 11.05 20.17
N PRO A 829 -56.01 11.97 20.35
CA PRO A 829 -54.99 12.49 19.41
C PRO A 829 -53.54 12.75 19.92
N SER A 830 -52.72 13.29 19.00
CA SER A 830 -51.59 14.23 19.17
C SER A 830 -50.37 13.89 20.06
N THR A 831 -49.23 13.71 19.39
CA THR A 831 -47.89 14.24 19.73
C THR A 831 -47.33 14.07 21.15
N LEU A 832 -46.40 13.13 21.30
CA LEU A 832 -45.09 13.38 21.94
C LEU A 832 -44.07 12.31 21.49
N VAL A 833 -42.78 12.65 21.54
CA VAL A 833 -41.69 11.78 21.04
C VAL A 833 -41.29 10.74 22.10
N PRO A 834 -41.29 9.42 21.82
CA PRO A 834 -40.75 8.42 22.74
C PRO A 834 -39.23 8.37 22.68
N ALA A 835 -38.57 8.44 23.84
CA ALA A 835 -37.14 8.10 23.95
C ALA A 835 -36.93 6.57 23.85
N ALA A 836 -35.75 6.15 23.40
CA ALA A 836 -35.44 4.74 23.15
C ALA A 836 -35.45 3.89 24.44
N SER A 837 -36.03 2.68 24.36
CA SER A 837 -36.12 1.71 25.44
C SER A 837 -34.78 1.08 25.80
N SER A 838 -34.51 0.93 27.10
CA SER A 838 -33.35 0.23 27.65
C SER A 838 -33.47 -1.29 27.55
N LEU A 839 -32.37 -1.96 27.18
CA LEU A 839 -32.17 -3.40 27.36
C LEU A 839 -30.92 -3.66 28.22
N VAL A 840 -31.13 -3.98 29.49
CA VAL A 840 -30.19 -4.70 30.37
C VAL A 840 -31.03 -5.58 31.29
N ASP A 841 -30.74 -6.88 31.34
CA ASP A 841 -31.50 -7.84 32.13
C ASP A 841 -31.31 -7.71 33.65
N LEU A 842 -32.32 -8.22 34.36
CA LEU A 842 -32.44 -8.51 35.80
C LEU A 842 -31.33 -8.01 36.76
N PRO A 843 -31.67 -7.19 37.78
CA PRO A 843 -30.68 -6.67 38.73
C PRO A 843 -30.07 -7.77 39.62
N PRO A 844 -28.75 -7.72 39.92
CA PRO A 844 -28.15 -8.49 41.00
C PRO A 844 -28.72 -8.06 42.36
N PRO A 845 -28.63 -8.90 43.41
CA PRO A 845 -29.19 -8.59 44.72
C PRO A 845 -28.69 -7.25 45.26
N GLU A 846 -29.60 -6.45 45.83
CA GLU A 846 -29.30 -5.08 46.28
C GLU A 846 -28.29 -5.00 47.45
N ARG A 847 -27.95 -6.14 48.06
CA ARG A 847 -26.89 -6.24 49.09
C ARG A 847 -25.55 -5.78 48.53
N GLY A 848 -25.12 -4.59 48.95
CA GLY A 848 -23.87 -3.98 48.51
C GLY A 848 -24.01 -2.95 47.38
N ARG A 849 -25.23 -2.62 46.94
CA ARG A 849 -25.45 -1.47 46.08
C ARG A 849 -25.00 -0.18 46.80
N PRO A 850 -24.13 0.67 46.23
CA PRO A 850 -23.81 1.96 46.82
C PRO A 850 -25.05 2.85 46.88
N ALA A 851 -25.13 3.71 47.89
CA ALA A 851 -26.19 4.73 47.97
C ALA A 851 -26.02 5.74 46.82
N GLY A 852 -26.82 5.55 45.76
CA GLY A 852 -26.98 6.54 44.69
C GLY A 852 -27.70 7.77 45.25
N THR A 853 -27.12 8.94 45.05
CA THR A 853 -27.70 10.23 45.49
C THR A 853 -28.25 10.97 44.28
N ALA A 854 -29.21 11.88 44.50
CA ALA A 854 -29.57 12.86 43.47
C ALA A 854 -28.32 13.64 43.02
N ARG A 855 -28.27 14.00 41.74
CA ARG A 855 -27.11 14.69 41.14
C ARG A 855 -26.89 16.04 41.83
N PRO A 856 -25.73 16.28 42.48
CA PRO A 856 -25.46 17.55 43.14
C PRO A 856 -25.30 18.68 42.11
N ALA A 857 -25.60 19.92 42.52
CA ALA A 857 -25.51 21.10 41.65
C ALA A 857 -24.09 21.36 41.12
N LYS A 858 -23.06 20.83 41.79
CA LYS A 858 -21.68 20.74 41.32
C LYS A 858 -21.20 19.29 41.56
N PRO A 859 -21.22 18.42 40.55
CA PRO A 859 -20.60 17.10 40.63
C PRO A 859 -19.07 17.22 40.53
N ASP A 860 -18.35 16.23 41.06
CA ASP A 860 -16.90 16.15 40.85
C ASP A 860 -16.60 15.56 39.46
N ASP A 861 -15.48 15.93 38.87
CA ASP A 861 -15.02 15.28 37.63
C ASP A 861 -14.40 13.91 37.96
N LEU A 862 -15.20 12.85 37.84
CA LEU A 862 -14.78 11.50 38.20
C LEU A 862 -13.58 10.97 37.39
N LYS A 863 -13.20 11.59 36.24
CA LYS A 863 -12.05 11.15 35.44
C LYS A 863 -10.70 11.48 36.09
N LEU A 864 -10.66 12.37 37.10
CA LEU A 864 -9.44 12.61 37.90
C LEU A 864 -8.93 11.33 38.60
N ILE A 865 -9.80 10.34 38.84
CA ILE A 865 -9.41 8.99 39.25
C ILE A 865 -8.82 8.26 38.03
N ALA A 866 -7.52 7.95 38.08
CA ALA A 866 -6.83 7.19 37.05
C ALA A 866 -7.48 5.80 36.89
N GLY A 867 -7.97 5.53 35.69
CA GLY A 867 -8.79 4.36 35.33
C GLY A 867 -10.23 4.73 34.93
N VAL A 868 -10.78 5.81 35.46
CA VAL A 868 -12.07 6.35 35.00
C VAL A 868 -11.86 7.02 33.64
N GLY A 869 -12.71 6.68 32.68
CA GLY A 869 -12.83 7.36 31.38
C GLY A 869 -14.30 7.67 31.06
N PRO A 870 -14.61 8.42 29.99
CA PRO A 870 -15.95 8.97 29.76
C PRO A 870 -17.09 7.94 29.73
N LYS A 871 -16.85 6.72 29.22
CA LYS A 871 -17.83 5.62 29.26
C LYS A 871 -18.13 5.17 30.70
N THR A 872 -17.10 5.10 31.54
CA THR A 872 -17.18 4.62 32.92
C THR A 872 -17.72 5.69 33.87
N GLU A 873 -17.31 6.94 33.68
CA GLU A 873 -17.93 8.13 34.28
C GLU A 873 -19.43 8.15 34.01
N ARG A 874 -19.85 7.92 32.75
CA ARG A 874 -21.27 7.86 32.39
C ARG A 874 -22.02 6.74 33.13
N LEU A 875 -21.47 5.52 33.19
CA LEU A 875 -22.08 4.41 33.93
C LEU A 875 -22.20 4.70 35.44
N LEU A 876 -21.20 5.34 36.05
CA LEU A 876 -21.28 5.77 37.45
C LEU A 876 -22.37 6.83 37.65
N ASN A 877 -22.49 7.81 36.76
CA ASN A 877 -23.55 8.81 36.79
C ASN A 877 -24.95 8.18 36.62
N GLU A 878 -25.11 7.21 35.72
CA GLU A 878 -26.36 6.46 35.52
C GLU A 878 -26.72 5.58 36.73
N LEU A 879 -25.75 5.23 37.58
CA LEU A 879 -25.93 4.54 38.86
C LEU A 879 -26.09 5.49 40.09
N GLY A 880 -26.12 6.81 39.87
CA GLY A 880 -26.29 7.82 40.94
C GLY A 880 -25.01 8.19 41.69
N ILE A 881 -23.83 7.90 41.12
CA ILE A 881 -22.51 8.24 41.68
C ILE A 881 -21.93 9.42 40.89
N HIS A 882 -21.71 10.54 41.60
CA HIS A 882 -21.41 11.85 41.03
C HIS A 882 -20.25 12.58 41.73
N THR A 883 -19.63 11.98 42.75
CA THR A 883 -18.59 12.61 43.57
C THR A 883 -17.49 11.62 43.98
N PHE A 884 -16.27 12.12 44.20
CA PHE A 884 -15.19 11.34 44.80
C PHE A 884 -15.58 10.87 46.21
N THR A 885 -16.33 11.69 46.96
CA THR A 885 -16.79 11.37 48.32
C THR A 885 -17.64 10.09 48.35
N GLN A 886 -18.50 9.86 47.34
CA GLN A 886 -19.25 8.61 47.22
C GLN A 886 -18.33 7.40 46.95
N VAL A 887 -17.35 7.54 46.04
CA VAL A 887 -16.38 6.46 45.73
C VAL A 887 -15.46 6.19 46.92
N ALA A 888 -15.07 7.22 47.67
CA ALA A 888 -14.27 7.14 48.89
C ALA A 888 -15.00 6.40 50.02
N ALA A 889 -16.33 6.42 50.04
CA ALA A 889 -17.15 5.72 51.03
C ALA A 889 -17.35 4.22 50.75
N TRP A 890 -17.03 3.74 49.54
CA TRP A 890 -17.21 2.33 49.16
C TRP A 890 -16.42 1.37 50.05
N ARG A 891 -17.07 0.28 50.45
CA ARG A 891 -16.47 -0.86 51.15
C ARG A 891 -16.34 -2.03 50.16
N LYS A 892 -15.96 -3.21 50.64
CA LYS A 892 -15.71 -4.39 49.79
C LYS A 892 -16.97 -4.90 49.06
N ALA A 893 -18.18 -4.62 49.58
CA ALA A 893 -19.43 -5.03 48.95
C ALA A 893 -19.77 -4.11 47.76
N GLU A 894 -19.62 -2.81 47.95
CA GLU A 894 -19.81 -1.74 46.97
C GLU A 894 -18.84 -1.90 45.79
N CYS A 895 -17.56 -2.14 46.07
CA CYS A 895 -16.55 -2.45 45.05
C CYS A 895 -16.76 -3.82 44.36
N ALA A 896 -17.53 -4.74 44.94
CA ALA A 896 -17.92 -5.99 44.29
C ALA A 896 -19.16 -5.78 43.40
N TRP A 897 -20.16 -5.06 43.90
CA TRP A 897 -21.40 -4.74 43.19
C TRP A 897 -21.15 -3.89 41.94
N ILE A 898 -20.40 -2.77 42.07
CA ILE A 898 -19.98 -1.96 40.92
C ILE A 898 -19.13 -2.78 39.94
N GLY A 899 -18.37 -3.75 40.43
CA GLY A 899 -17.58 -4.67 39.60
C GLY A 899 -18.38 -5.60 38.69
N GLY A 900 -19.69 -5.75 38.92
CA GLY A 900 -20.60 -6.45 38.00
C GLY A 900 -21.04 -5.60 36.80
N TYR A 901 -21.00 -4.27 36.92
CA TYR A 901 -21.38 -3.32 35.86
C TYR A 901 -20.17 -2.73 35.13
N ILE A 902 -19.08 -2.52 35.86
CA ILE A 902 -17.81 -1.96 35.40
C ILE A 902 -16.76 -3.05 35.62
N ASN A 903 -16.41 -3.75 34.54
CA ASN A 903 -15.45 -4.86 34.58
C ASN A 903 -14.05 -4.34 34.94
N PHE A 904 -13.67 -4.40 36.21
CA PHE A 904 -12.34 -4.02 36.68
C PHE A 904 -11.31 -5.10 36.35
N PRO A 905 -10.22 -4.78 35.63
CA PRO A 905 -9.09 -5.68 35.38
C PRO A 905 -8.52 -6.41 36.61
N GLY A 906 -8.70 -5.88 37.82
CA GLY A 906 -8.26 -6.57 39.04
C GLY A 906 -8.96 -6.15 40.33
N ARG A 907 -8.59 -6.80 41.43
CA ARG A 907 -8.95 -6.37 42.78
C ARG A 907 -8.12 -5.16 43.25
N VAL A 908 -6.85 -5.09 42.83
CA VAL A 908 -5.93 -3.99 43.18
C VAL A 908 -6.47 -2.65 42.70
N GLU A 909 -6.91 -2.55 41.43
CA GLU A 909 -7.45 -1.30 40.87
C GLU A 909 -8.68 -0.80 41.62
N ARG A 910 -9.57 -1.69 42.07
CA ARG A 910 -10.74 -1.32 42.88
C ARG A 910 -10.35 -0.70 44.23
N GLU A 911 -9.36 -1.29 44.89
CA GLU A 911 -8.85 -0.76 46.16
C GLU A 911 -8.03 0.53 45.92
N GLU A 912 -7.40 0.68 44.75
CA GLU A 912 -6.70 1.92 44.34
C GLU A 912 -7.67 3.06 43.97
N TRP A 913 -8.78 2.80 43.27
CA TRP A 913 -9.80 3.83 42.97
C TRP A 913 -10.35 4.46 44.25
N VAL A 914 -10.68 3.65 45.25
CA VAL A 914 -11.13 4.13 46.57
C VAL A 914 -10.01 4.91 47.27
N ARG A 915 -8.74 4.53 47.11
CA ARG A 915 -7.58 5.27 47.66
C ARG A 915 -7.39 6.63 46.97
N GLN A 916 -7.55 6.68 45.65
CA GLN A 916 -7.47 7.90 44.84
C GLN A 916 -8.62 8.86 45.19
N ALA A 917 -9.86 8.35 45.24
CA ALA A 917 -11.03 9.10 45.64
C ALA A 917 -10.90 9.69 47.06
N LYS A 918 -10.32 8.94 48.01
CA LYS A 918 -10.04 9.44 49.37
C LYS A 918 -9.03 10.59 49.42
N ALA A 919 -8.02 10.61 48.55
CA ALA A 919 -7.09 11.72 48.48
C ALA A 919 -7.76 12.97 47.89
N LEU A 920 -8.48 12.82 46.77
CA LEU A 920 -9.23 13.91 46.12
C LEU A 920 -10.30 14.50 47.05
N ALA A 921 -11.10 13.67 47.72
CA ALA A 921 -12.14 14.12 48.65
C ALA A 921 -11.59 14.77 49.94
N LYS A 922 -10.32 14.52 50.30
CA LYS A 922 -9.68 15.07 51.51
C LYS A 922 -8.96 16.39 51.28
N GLY A 923 -8.40 16.62 50.09
CA GLY A 923 -7.62 17.83 49.79
C GLY A 923 -7.31 18.06 48.31
N GLY A 924 -8.18 17.58 47.42
CA GLY A 924 -8.10 17.81 45.98
C GLY A 924 -6.79 17.34 45.34
N GLU A 925 -6.34 18.07 44.33
CA GLU A 925 -5.09 17.81 43.62
C GLU A 925 -3.86 17.82 44.55
N ALA A 926 -3.80 18.72 45.54
CA ALA A 926 -2.65 18.84 46.44
C ALA A 926 -2.46 17.59 47.31
N GLU A 927 -3.53 17.07 47.92
CA GLU A 927 -3.47 15.83 48.70
C GLU A 927 -3.26 14.61 47.79
N TYR A 928 -3.79 14.61 46.57
CA TYR A 928 -3.52 13.55 45.58
C TYR A 928 -2.04 13.49 45.20
N ILE A 929 -1.40 14.63 44.87
CA ILE A 929 0.04 14.72 44.59
C ILE A 929 0.84 14.23 45.80
N ARG A 930 0.47 14.65 47.01
CA ARG A 930 1.16 14.24 48.25
C ARG A 930 1.08 12.74 48.54
N VAL A 931 -0.01 12.06 48.12
CA VAL A 931 -0.24 10.62 48.37
C VAL A 931 0.25 9.73 47.23
N PHE A 932 0.28 10.22 45.98
CA PHE A 932 0.59 9.41 44.78
C PHE A 932 1.85 9.86 44.02
N GLY A 933 2.50 10.97 44.40
CA GLY A 933 3.73 11.47 43.76
C GLY A 933 3.55 12.00 42.34
N LYS A 934 2.31 12.16 41.87
CA LYS A 934 1.94 12.56 40.51
C LYS A 934 0.65 13.38 40.54
N LYS A 935 0.42 14.21 39.52
CA LYS A 935 -0.87 14.90 39.33
C LYS A 935 -2.02 13.91 39.10
N PRO A 936 -3.27 14.27 39.46
CA PRO A 936 -4.45 13.58 38.95
C PRO A 936 -4.54 13.71 37.42
N ARG A 937 -5.45 12.94 36.82
CA ARG A 937 -5.56 12.77 35.36
C ARG A 937 -6.11 13.98 34.62
#